data_AF-A0A1V5CN83-F1
#
_entry.id   AF-A0A1V5CN83-F1
#
_cell.length_a   1.000
_cell.length_b   1.000
_cell.length_c   1.000
_cell.angle_alpha   90.00
_cell.angle_beta   90.00
_cell.angle_gamma   90.00
#
_symmetry.space_group_name_H-M   'P 1'
#
loop_
_entity.id
_entity.type
_entity.pdbx_description
1 polymer ?
#
loop_
_entity_poly.entity_id
_entity_poly.type
_entity_poly.pdbx_seq_one_letter_code
_entity_poly.pdbx_strand_id
1 'polypeptide(L)'
;MTHEIKVTINGKQYTASPGQTILEIVRAYNIDDIPTLCWDPKLPPYGSCYLCVVEVEGLEKLIPSCSSPAADGMVIHTDNERIRQSRKTALELLLSNHYADCLGPCTQTCPAGVDVQGYIALIAMGKNREAVKLIKEKNPLPIVCGRVCVRECEAACRRNRVDNPVGIDYLKRYASDIDIEDPWTPVLSPGNGKKVAVVGGGPAGLTCAYFLTIKGYAVTIFERSPHLGGMLRYGIPEYRLPKAMLDREIGWITGLGVEVRKNVLLGKDFTLQGLRDEYDAVFLAMGAQKAKGMGLADEGTTEGIVGGVEFLRQLQMEDVPQLKGKEVVVVGGGNTAIDAARSALRLGAKKVTILYRRTKKEMPAHEMEIDAAIEEGVEIIYLSAPTAIVSTNGRLEALTCIMMELGKPDASGRRSPVPVAGSEYNLKCDLVVSAIGQDIDLGTICVDGQLKATRWNTIITDDKTLVTSIPGVFAGGDVVTGPAVAIDAIAHGRRAAEAIDSFISKGTTETLSTGFVSRKESFGEIPDSEFLPMLKIGKERMRELPPAERTKTFAEVELGFTEEQAMNEASRCLECGCSAFFDCALRKYATDFGVDITRFLGDVRQYKIDRDHPFISLDPNKCIACGRCVRTCSEILKISALGFVYRGFKSVVKPSMEKKLLQTNCISCGNCIAACPTGAITEKLPFRKPGPWASKKVESVCSYCSMGCNLSYKVFHDHCFTVANVNGTSHNKGYLCSKGRFGYRYMLDKGRLLKPMLKKKGRHVEASWDDAINTAVDKIQSVIETYGPESVALFASPRMTNEELYILQKFARVGLGTNNLGSFSNLMNNVEQDCLDDMFGLTVSTTTMDELNNADVVLVINADLSEENLIAELKIKAAQKNGTRIVTVNSSEIPLNKISDLWIDPKRGTNTALIQGICKAVIDRGLEDQAFVRDRTEGYDAFKRSLSALNIEAVAGMTGVDAAKLAELYDLVGKPGTNVIVLYSIDSLWEKSRNDLQALGNLMMITGRIGKPGNGLIILRDFANSQGLVDMGVDSKYLPGFIHAGETERIDNLGTRWGVDLKALFKPVDLVSAMENDRIKALLIFGENPLREVSNLKFIGGAEFMLVVDHFMTETALEADVVLPAAMPVETSGSYTTCDRRVQRFSKVFEPRTGMENWQIIGELARRFGADMHLSSVDQIFSEIGEAVNFYGNLATDGFWGKDFLTEEFATATGRGRFSNITVNLDPMNAEKIPYLFSEHYFNTKLKAKLRQ
;
A
#
# COMPACT_ATOMS: atom_id res chain seq x y z
N MET A 1 -38.11 30.59 -2.77
CA MET A 1 -37.66 30.50 -4.18
C MET A 1 -36.20 30.91 -4.20
N THR A 2 -35.29 29.94 -4.30
CA THR A 2 -33.85 30.19 -4.43
C THR A 2 -33.57 30.70 -5.83
N HIS A 3 -32.97 31.88 -5.97
CA HIS A 3 -32.60 32.45 -7.25
C HIS A 3 -31.48 31.59 -7.85
N GLU A 4 -31.78 30.82 -8.91
CA GLU A 4 -30.76 30.04 -9.61
C GLU A 4 -29.86 30.96 -10.42
N ILE A 5 -28.54 30.75 -10.31
CA ILE A 5 -27.53 31.48 -11.08
C ILE A 5 -27.22 30.68 -12.35
N LYS A 6 -27.24 31.33 -13.51
CA LYS A 6 -26.88 30.70 -14.79
C LYS A 6 -25.48 31.13 -15.21
N VAL A 7 -24.62 30.16 -15.49
CA VAL A 7 -23.26 30.37 -15.99
C VAL A 7 -23.02 29.58 -17.26
N THR A 8 -22.19 30.09 -18.16
CA THR A 8 -21.72 29.37 -19.35
C THR A 8 -20.28 28.94 -19.13
N ILE A 9 -20.00 27.64 -19.18
CA ILE A 9 -18.65 27.08 -19.03
C ILE A 9 -18.31 26.30 -20.29
N ASN A 10 -17.20 26.64 -20.95
CA ASN A 10 -16.75 26.01 -22.21
C ASN A 10 -17.88 25.92 -23.28
N GLY A 11 -18.68 26.99 -23.39
CA GLY A 11 -19.77 27.10 -24.35
C GLY A 11 -21.08 26.39 -23.98
N LYS A 12 -21.19 25.76 -22.80
CA LYS A 12 -22.42 25.12 -22.31
C LYS A 12 -22.96 25.81 -21.05
N GLN A 13 -24.27 25.92 -20.92
CA GLN A 13 -24.91 26.56 -19.78
C GLN A 13 -25.13 25.57 -18.63
N TYR A 14 -24.86 26.02 -17.40
CA TYR A 14 -25.04 25.29 -16.15
C TYR A 14 -25.73 26.17 -15.11
N THR A 15 -26.37 25.52 -14.13
CA THR A 15 -27.02 26.17 -13.00
C THR A 15 -26.15 26.06 -11.75
N ALA A 16 -26.11 27.12 -10.95
CA ALA A 16 -25.35 27.15 -9.70
C ALA A 16 -26.20 27.72 -8.56
N SER A 17 -25.91 27.24 -7.35
CA SER A 17 -26.49 27.82 -6.13
C SER A 17 -25.76 29.12 -5.75
N PRO A 18 -26.43 30.12 -5.15
CA PRO A 18 -25.77 31.31 -4.63
C PRO A 18 -24.59 30.98 -3.73
N GLY A 19 -23.44 31.60 -4.00
CA GLY A 19 -22.20 31.40 -3.25
C GLY A 19 -21.36 30.17 -3.67
N GLN A 20 -21.88 29.31 -4.56
CA GLN A 20 -21.12 28.19 -5.09
C GLN A 20 -19.95 28.69 -5.95
N THR A 21 -18.76 28.14 -5.73
CA THR A 21 -17.55 28.55 -6.47
C THR A 21 -17.52 27.92 -7.87
N ILE A 22 -16.80 28.56 -8.79
CA ILE A 22 -16.60 28.05 -10.15
C ILE A 22 -16.03 26.61 -10.13
N LEU A 23 -15.06 26.34 -9.25
CA LEU A 23 -14.46 25.00 -9.15
C LEU A 23 -15.46 23.94 -8.68
N GLU A 24 -16.35 24.29 -7.74
CA GLU A 24 -17.39 23.37 -7.25
C GLU A 24 -18.39 23.05 -8.36
N ILE A 25 -18.76 24.01 -9.20
CA ILE A 25 -19.65 23.80 -10.36
C ILE A 25 -18.97 22.86 -11.37
N VAL A 26 -17.73 23.15 -11.74
CA VAL A 26 -16.94 22.34 -12.68
C VAL A 26 -16.85 20.89 -12.22
N ARG A 27 -16.65 20.65 -10.92
CA ARG A 27 -16.58 19.30 -10.36
C ARG A 27 -17.93 18.62 -10.20
N ALA A 28 -18.96 19.36 -9.78
CA ALA A 28 -20.32 18.81 -9.61
C ALA A 28 -20.90 18.31 -10.93
N TYR A 29 -20.66 19.03 -12.03
CA TYR A 29 -21.12 18.67 -13.37
C TYR A 29 -20.07 17.90 -14.20
N ASN A 30 -18.92 17.55 -13.61
CA ASN A 30 -17.81 16.86 -14.26
C ASN A 30 -17.43 17.49 -15.63
N ILE A 31 -17.30 18.82 -15.64
CA ILE A 31 -17.09 19.62 -16.86
C ILE A 31 -15.63 19.53 -17.35
N ASP A 32 -14.67 19.60 -16.42
CA ASP A 32 -13.23 19.62 -16.69
C ASP A 32 -12.41 19.24 -15.43
N ASP A 33 -11.13 18.85 -15.58
CA ASP A 33 -10.19 18.54 -14.48
C ASP A 33 -9.31 19.75 -14.15
N ILE A 34 -9.88 20.75 -13.47
CA ILE A 34 -9.11 21.91 -13.02
C ILE A 34 -8.12 21.52 -11.91
N PRO A 35 -6.79 21.70 -12.12
CA PRO A 35 -5.76 21.24 -11.19
C PRO A 35 -5.73 22.04 -9.89
N THR A 36 -5.47 21.36 -8.77
CA THR A 36 -5.40 21.99 -7.45
C THR A 36 -4.35 21.33 -6.55
N LEU A 37 -3.53 22.14 -5.86
CA LEU A 37 -2.57 21.65 -4.85
C LEU A 37 -2.93 22.12 -3.44
N CYS A 38 -3.38 23.37 -3.28
CA CYS A 38 -3.70 23.96 -1.98
C CYS A 38 -5.18 23.83 -1.57
N TRP A 39 -6.04 23.36 -2.47
CA TRP A 39 -7.47 23.18 -2.20
C TRP A 39 -7.74 21.79 -1.63
N ASP A 40 -8.71 21.72 -0.72
CA ASP A 40 -9.26 20.50 -0.15
C ASP A 40 -10.75 20.76 0.08
N PRO A 41 -11.67 19.85 -0.29
CA PRO A 41 -13.11 20.11 -0.17
C PRO A 41 -13.56 20.34 1.27
N LYS A 42 -12.74 19.88 2.23
CA LYS A 42 -13.04 19.97 3.66
C LYS A 42 -12.57 21.28 4.29
N LEU A 43 -11.80 22.09 3.55
CA LEU A 43 -11.23 23.34 4.00
C LEU A 43 -11.86 24.52 3.24
N PRO A 44 -12.04 25.68 3.89
CA PRO A 44 -12.35 26.92 3.17
C PRO A 44 -11.37 27.21 2.03
N PRO A 45 -11.80 27.87 0.94
CA PRO A 45 -10.91 28.26 -0.16
C PRO A 45 -9.69 29.05 0.30
N TYR A 46 -8.53 28.80 -0.34
CA TYR A 46 -7.26 29.47 -0.01
C TYR A 46 -6.60 30.18 -1.20
N GLY A 47 -6.75 29.66 -2.42
CA GLY A 47 -6.28 30.32 -3.65
C GLY A 47 -4.75 30.46 -3.82
N SER A 48 -3.92 29.88 -2.95
CA SER A 48 -2.47 30.19 -2.94
C SER A 48 -1.61 29.51 -4.01
N CYS A 49 -2.02 28.37 -4.56
CA CYS A 49 -1.22 27.63 -5.55
C CYS A 49 -1.39 28.13 -7.00
N TYR A 50 -2.41 28.95 -7.28
CA TYR A 50 -2.72 29.50 -8.61
C TYR A 50 -2.87 28.49 -9.77
N LEU A 51 -3.03 27.20 -9.49
CA LEU A 51 -3.28 26.20 -10.55
C LEU A 51 -4.75 26.20 -11.03
N CYS A 52 -5.68 26.51 -10.13
CA CYS A 52 -7.10 26.51 -10.43
C CYS A 52 -7.59 27.76 -11.18
N VAL A 53 -6.68 28.52 -11.78
CA VAL A 53 -7.05 29.72 -12.52
C VAL A 53 -7.89 29.37 -13.76
N VAL A 54 -8.88 30.21 -14.03
CA VAL A 54 -9.77 30.18 -15.19
C VAL A 54 -9.86 31.56 -15.80
N GLU A 55 -10.27 31.62 -17.07
CA GLU A 55 -10.57 32.87 -17.75
C GLU A 55 -12.07 33.13 -17.72
N VAL A 56 -12.47 34.36 -17.41
CA VAL A 56 -13.87 34.80 -17.44
C VAL A 56 -13.97 35.98 -18.39
N GLU A 57 -14.89 35.92 -19.34
CA GLU A 57 -15.06 37.00 -20.33
C GLU A 57 -15.39 38.32 -19.64
N GLY A 58 -14.77 39.40 -20.13
CA GLY A 58 -14.86 40.73 -19.53
C GLY A 58 -13.89 40.99 -18.38
N LEU A 59 -13.15 39.99 -17.88
CA LEU A 59 -12.07 40.19 -16.91
C LEU A 59 -10.70 40.14 -17.58
N GLU A 60 -9.86 41.16 -17.33
CA GLU A 60 -8.49 41.18 -17.85
C GLU A 60 -7.58 40.13 -17.19
N LYS A 61 -7.85 39.72 -15.95
CA LYS A 61 -6.99 38.79 -15.19
C LYS A 61 -7.63 37.41 -15.10
N LEU A 62 -6.79 36.37 -15.15
CA LEU A 62 -7.22 35.03 -14.76
C LEU A 62 -7.53 35.03 -13.27
N ILE A 63 -8.63 34.37 -12.89
CA ILE A 63 -9.09 34.32 -11.50
C ILE A 63 -9.08 32.89 -10.95
N PRO A 64 -8.79 32.68 -9.66
CA PRO A 64 -8.82 31.37 -9.05
C PRO A 64 -10.26 30.85 -8.93
N SER A 65 -10.60 29.80 -9.68
CA SER A 65 -11.95 29.19 -9.64
C SER A 65 -12.34 28.65 -8.27
N CYS A 66 -11.38 28.30 -7.42
CA CYS A 66 -11.64 27.67 -6.13
C CYS A 66 -12.15 28.64 -5.05
N SER A 67 -11.99 29.95 -5.25
CA SER A 67 -12.42 30.99 -4.31
C SER A 67 -13.29 32.05 -4.96
N SER A 68 -13.66 31.87 -6.22
CA SER A 68 -14.49 32.81 -6.98
C SER A 68 -15.91 32.28 -7.06
N PRO A 69 -16.90 32.91 -6.40
CA PRO A 69 -18.31 32.56 -6.55
C PRO A 69 -18.79 32.77 -7.98
N ALA A 70 -19.68 31.91 -8.45
CA ALA A 70 -20.37 32.14 -9.72
C ALA A 70 -21.36 33.31 -9.61
N ALA A 71 -21.45 34.11 -10.67
CA ALA A 71 -22.45 35.16 -10.83
C ALA A 71 -23.23 34.96 -12.13
N ASP A 72 -24.46 35.50 -12.17
CA ASP A 72 -25.36 35.30 -13.30
C ASP A 72 -24.78 35.90 -14.59
N GLY A 73 -24.86 35.14 -15.67
CA GLY A 73 -24.31 35.52 -16.98
C GLY A 73 -22.80 35.38 -17.13
N MET A 74 -22.06 34.84 -16.15
CA MET A 74 -20.62 34.58 -16.32
C MET A 74 -20.36 33.61 -17.47
N VAL A 75 -19.40 33.94 -18.33
CA VAL A 75 -18.86 33.07 -19.38
C VAL A 75 -17.43 32.70 -19.04
N ILE A 76 -17.17 31.40 -18.86
CA ILE A 76 -15.95 30.87 -18.23
C ILE A 76 -15.28 29.88 -19.19
N HIS A 77 -13.98 30.06 -19.39
CA HIS A 77 -13.12 29.13 -20.11
C HIS A 77 -12.16 28.47 -19.12
N THR A 78 -12.12 27.13 -19.10
CA THR A 78 -11.33 26.37 -18.11
C THR A 78 -9.97 25.89 -18.62
N ASP A 79 -9.80 25.84 -19.96
CA ASP A 79 -8.53 25.52 -20.62
C ASP A 79 -8.36 26.33 -21.92
N ASN A 80 -7.20 26.97 -22.06
CA ASN A 80 -6.69 27.61 -23.27
C ASN A 80 -5.19 27.89 -23.11
N GLU A 81 -4.51 28.35 -24.17
CA GLU A 81 -3.06 28.57 -24.13
C GLU A 81 -2.61 29.51 -22.99
N ARG A 82 -3.37 30.59 -22.75
CA ARG A 82 -3.12 31.56 -21.70
C ARG A 82 -3.18 30.93 -20.31
N ILE A 83 -4.22 30.13 -20.05
CA ILE A 83 -4.41 29.38 -18.80
C ILE A 83 -3.28 28.36 -18.63
N ARG A 84 -2.95 27.58 -19.66
CA ARG A 84 -1.88 26.56 -19.62
C ARG A 84 -0.52 27.18 -19.31
N GLN A 85 -0.19 28.31 -19.93
CA GLN A 85 1.06 29.02 -19.67
C GLN A 85 1.13 29.59 -18.24
N SER A 86 0.00 30.09 -17.72
CA SER A 86 -0.09 30.55 -16.32
C SER A 86 0.12 29.38 -15.34
N ARG A 87 -0.54 28.24 -15.56
CA ARG A 87 -0.40 27.03 -14.73
C ARG A 87 1.03 26.49 -14.77
N LYS A 88 1.65 26.42 -15.96
CA LYS A 88 3.06 26.03 -16.13
C LYS A 88 3.99 26.93 -15.32
N THR A 89 3.83 28.25 -15.45
CA THR A 89 4.65 29.24 -14.72
C THR A 89 4.49 29.09 -13.20
N ALA A 90 3.26 28.89 -12.71
CA ALA A 90 3.00 28.66 -11.29
C ALA A 90 3.69 27.38 -10.77
N LEU A 91 3.66 26.28 -11.54
CA LEU A 91 4.35 25.04 -11.19
C LEU A 91 5.88 25.22 -11.17
N GLU A 92 6.46 25.89 -12.16
CA GLU A 92 7.90 26.18 -12.22
C GLU A 92 8.35 26.98 -10.98
N LEU A 93 7.57 27.96 -10.55
CA LEU A 93 7.83 28.72 -9.32
C LEU A 93 7.69 27.85 -8.05
N LEU A 94 6.66 27.01 -7.96
CA LEU A 94 6.50 26.09 -6.82
C LEU A 94 7.65 25.07 -6.72
N LEU A 95 8.20 24.66 -7.87
CA LEU A 95 9.31 23.70 -7.96
C LEU A 95 10.69 24.33 -7.80
N SER A 96 10.82 25.65 -7.95
CA SER A 96 12.10 26.38 -7.80
C SER A 96 12.80 26.15 -6.45
N ASN A 97 12.06 25.76 -5.42
CA ASN A 97 12.58 25.46 -4.07
C ASN A 97 12.30 24.01 -3.62
N HIS A 98 12.00 23.10 -4.57
CA HIS A 98 11.70 21.69 -4.30
C HIS A 98 12.95 20.82 -4.34
N TYR A 99 13.81 20.93 -3.31
CA TYR A 99 15.09 20.20 -3.22
C TYR A 99 14.91 18.72 -2.86
N ALA A 100 14.37 17.93 -3.79
CA ALA A 100 14.10 16.52 -3.57
C ALA A 100 14.20 15.70 -4.85
N ASP A 101 14.52 14.41 -4.67
CA ASP A 101 14.55 13.43 -5.75
C ASP A 101 13.21 12.71 -5.87
N CYS A 102 12.63 12.70 -7.06
CA CYS A 102 11.47 11.89 -7.34
C CYS A 102 11.86 10.40 -7.41
N LEU A 103 12.96 10.08 -8.10
CA LEU A 103 13.49 8.72 -8.28
C LEU A 103 14.94 8.65 -7.81
N GLY A 104 15.37 7.50 -7.32
CA GLY A 104 16.78 7.27 -6.98
C GLY A 104 17.68 7.37 -8.23
N PRO A 105 18.93 7.84 -8.10
CA PRO A 105 19.85 7.99 -9.23
C PRO A 105 20.17 6.65 -9.92
N CYS A 106 20.11 5.54 -9.16
CA CYS A 106 20.27 4.18 -9.69
C CYS A 106 19.18 3.77 -10.69
N THR A 107 17.93 4.20 -10.47
CA THR A 107 16.81 3.97 -11.41
C THR A 107 16.94 4.87 -12.63
N GLN A 108 17.32 6.14 -12.42
CA GLN A 108 17.41 7.13 -13.50
C GLN A 108 18.54 6.86 -14.48
N THR A 109 19.65 6.31 -14.01
CA THR A 109 20.82 6.00 -14.84
C THR A 109 20.63 4.67 -15.58
N CYS A 110 19.72 3.79 -15.14
CA CYS A 110 19.47 2.53 -15.83
C CYS A 110 18.83 2.78 -17.22
N PRO A 111 19.46 2.37 -18.33
CA PRO A 111 18.92 2.62 -19.67
C PRO A 111 17.53 2.00 -19.88
N ALA A 112 17.29 0.83 -19.31
CA ALA A 112 15.97 0.17 -19.36
C ALA A 112 14.93 0.77 -18.38
N GLY A 113 15.37 1.65 -17.47
CA GLY A 113 14.52 2.29 -16.46
C GLY A 113 13.99 1.33 -15.40
N VAL A 114 14.77 0.30 -15.02
CA VAL A 114 14.41 -0.68 -13.98
C VAL A 114 14.28 0.01 -12.62
N ASP A 115 13.23 -0.32 -11.85
CA ASP A 115 13.04 0.23 -10.50
C ASP A 115 13.99 -0.40 -9.48
N VAL A 116 15.23 0.09 -9.48
CA VAL A 116 16.31 -0.42 -8.64
C VAL A 116 16.00 -0.30 -7.14
N GLN A 117 15.50 0.85 -6.70
CA GLN A 117 15.19 1.04 -5.29
C GLN A 117 14.03 0.13 -4.85
N GLY A 118 13.00 -0.03 -5.69
CA GLY A 118 11.83 -0.85 -5.39
C GLY A 118 12.17 -2.32 -5.19
N TYR A 119 12.95 -2.94 -6.10
CA TYR A 119 13.27 -4.37 -5.96
C TYR A 119 14.26 -4.64 -4.82
N ILE A 120 15.20 -3.72 -4.55
CA ILE A 120 16.10 -3.84 -3.39
C ILE A 120 15.30 -3.80 -2.09
N ALA A 121 14.31 -2.93 -2.01
CA ALA A 121 13.44 -2.86 -0.84
C ALA A 121 12.62 -4.16 -0.65
N LEU A 122 12.18 -4.81 -1.74
CA LEU A 122 11.51 -6.12 -1.70
C LEU A 122 12.46 -7.24 -1.22
N ILE A 123 13.69 -7.29 -1.72
CA ILE A 123 14.71 -8.25 -1.26
C ILE A 123 15.01 -8.06 0.22
N ALA A 124 15.12 -6.81 0.71
CA ALA A 124 15.32 -6.54 2.14
C ALA A 124 14.17 -7.08 3.02
N MET A 125 12.97 -7.24 2.45
CA MET A 125 11.81 -7.82 3.11
C MET A 125 11.66 -9.34 2.91
N GLY A 126 12.55 -9.99 2.15
CA GLY A 126 12.45 -11.41 1.77
C GLY A 126 11.41 -11.70 0.68
N LYS A 127 10.95 -10.68 -0.03
CA LYS A 127 9.91 -10.75 -1.08
C LYS A 127 10.53 -10.91 -2.47
N ASN A 128 11.28 -11.99 -2.64
CA ASN A 128 12.15 -12.20 -3.81
C ASN A 128 11.36 -12.40 -5.11
N ARG A 129 10.22 -13.12 -5.07
CA ARG A 129 9.36 -13.32 -6.26
C ARG A 129 8.80 -11.99 -6.76
N GLU A 130 8.36 -11.13 -5.85
CA GLU A 130 7.86 -9.80 -6.16
C GLU A 130 8.98 -8.87 -6.65
N ALA A 131 10.20 -9.02 -6.12
CA ALA A 131 11.37 -8.30 -6.60
C ALA A 131 11.68 -8.62 -8.07
N VAL A 132 11.67 -9.91 -8.45
CA VAL A 132 11.89 -10.34 -9.85
C VAL A 132 10.77 -9.89 -10.76
N LYS A 133 9.50 -9.99 -10.31
CA LYS A 133 8.36 -9.43 -11.03
C LYS A 133 8.59 -7.95 -11.37
N LEU A 134 8.97 -7.14 -10.39
CA LEU A 134 9.22 -5.71 -10.57
C LEU A 134 10.38 -5.43 -11.54
N ILE A 135 11.42 -6.28 -11.55
CA ILE A 135 12.50 -6.20 -12.55
C ILE A 135 11.97 -6.52 -13.95
N LYS A 136 11.22 -7.63 -14.09
CA LYS A 136 10.66 -8.12 -15.36
C LYS A 136 9.67 -7.16 -16.02
N GLU A 137 9.05 -6.25 -15.25
CA GLU A 137 8.22 -5.16 -15.81
C GLU A 137 8.99 -4.26 -16.79
N LYS A 138 10.30 -4.10 -16.63
CA LYS A 138 11.14 -3.26 -17.51
C LYS A 138 12.27 -4.01 -18.20
N ASN A 139 12.71 -5.14 -17.64
CA ASN A 139 13.81 -5.94 -18.15
C ASN A 139 13.45 -7.44 -18.13
N PRO A 140 13.12 -8.06 -19.28
CA PRO A 140 12.79 -9.48 -19.35
C PRO A 140 14.00 -10.41 -19.30
N LEU A 141 15.22 -9.87 -19.22
CA LEU A 141 16.47 -10.63 -19.16
C LEU A 141 17.24 -10.41 -17.83
N PRO A 142 16.61 -10.56 -16.65
CA PRO A 142 17.25 -10.32 -15.37
C PRO A 142 18.39 -11.30 -15.03
N ILE A 143 18.31 -12.57 -15.44
CA ILE A 143 19.33 -13.60 -15.20
C ILE A 143 20.61 -13.25 -15.95
N VAL A 144 20.48 -12.84 -17.23
CA VAL A 144 21.58 -12.30 -18.02
C VAL A 144 22.13 -11.03 -17.37
N CYS A 145 21.26 -10.06 -17.08
CA CYS A 145 21.69 -8.78 -16.53
C CYS A 145 22.35 -8.90 -15.16
N GLY A 146 21.99 -9.88 -14.32
CA GLY A 146 22.66 -10.12 -13.04
C GLY A 146 24.08 -10.66 -13.15
N ARG A 147 24.52 -11.04 -14.37
CA ARG A 147 25.85 -11.62 -14.64
C ARG A 147 26.75 -10.72 -15.48
N VAL A 148 26.18 -9.99 -16.45
CA VAL A 148 26.97 -9.27 -17.48
C VAL A 148 26.70 -7.77 -17.56
N CYS A 149 25.87 -7.21 -16.68
CA CYS A 149 25.56 -5.78 -16.67
C CYS A 149 26.81 -4.95 -16.31
N VAL A 150 26.88 -3.73 -16.87
CA VAL A 150 27.97 -2.77 -16.62
C VAL A 150 27.77 -1.90 -15.38
N ARG A 151 26.69 -2.14 -14.62
CA ARG A 151 26.48 -1.61 -13.25
C ARG A 151 26.51 -0.07 -13.12
N GLU A 152 26.02 0.67 -14.12
CA GLU A 152 25.91 2.14 -14.04
C GLU A 152 25.09 2.61 -12.82
N CYS A 153 24.11 1.81 -12.41
CA CYS A 153 23.34 2.02 -11.20
C CYS A 153 24.19 2.00 -9.91
N GLU A 154 25.26 1.20 -9.85
CA GLU A 154 26.22 1.18 -8.73
C GLU A 154 27.16 2.39 -8.79
N ALA A 155 27.59 2.79 -9.98
CA ALA A 155 28.39 4.01 -10.17
C ALA A 155 27.62 5.27 -9.72
N ALA A 156 26.33 5.35 -10.08
CA ALA A 156 25.43 6.44 -9.67
C ALA A 156 24.93 6.33 -8.21
N CYS A 157 25.25 5.25 -7.50
CA CYS A 157 24.77 5.05 -6.14
C CYS A 157 25.37 6.10 -5.18
N ARG A 158 24.53 6.91 -4.54
CA ARG A 158 24.99 7.93 -3.58
C ARG A 158 25.67 7.36 -2.33
N ARG A 159 25.56 6.06 -2.07
CA ARG A 159 26.30 5.40 -0.99
C ARG A 159 27.82 5.41 -1.21
N ASN A 160 28.29 5.63 -2.45
CA ASN A 160 29.71 5.92 -2.75
C ASN A 160 30.26 7.12 -1.94
N ARG A 161 29.41 8.02 -1.45
CA ARG A 161 29.81 9.16 -0.60
C ARG A 161 29.81 8.85 0.90
N VAL A 162 29.41 7.64 1.29
CA VAL A 162 29.38 7.15 2.68
C VAL A 162 30.44 6.08 2.87
N ASP A 163 30.38 5.02 2.05
CA ASP A 163 31.31 3.89 2.03
C ASP A 163 31.43 3.28 0.61
N ASN A 164 30.82 2.13 0.35
CA ASN A 164 30.80 1.42 -0.94
C ASN A 164 29.38 1.40 -1.51
N PRO A 165 29.22 1.31 -2.84
CA PRO A 165 27.89 1.26 -3.42
C PRO A 165 27.15 -0.01 -2.95
N VAL A 166 25.83 0.02 -3.05
CA VAL A 166 25.03 -1.19 -2.89
C VAL A 166 25.39 -2.14 -4.03
N GLY A 167 25.54 -3.44 -3.77
CA GLY A 167 25.73 -4.51 -4.75
C GLY A 167 24.45 -4.78 -5.53
N ILE A 168 23.96 -3.78 -6.24
CA ILE A 168 22.69 -3.74 -6.96
C ILE A 168 22.61 -4.89 -7.97
N ASP A 169 23.70 -5.18 -8.67
CA ASP A 169 23.74 -6.23 -9.67
C ASP A 169 23.69 -7.63 -9.05
N TYR A 170 24.41 -7.80 -7.93
CA TYR A 170 24.40 -9.04 -7.16
C TYR A 170 23.03 -9.33 -6.53
N LEU A 171 22.34 -8.29 -6.06
CA LEU A 171 20.96 -8.40 -5.59
C LEU A 171 19.99 -8.78 -6.71
N LYS A 172 20.18 -8.22 -7.92
CA LYS A 172 19.40 -8.59 -9.10
C LYS A 172 19.61 -10.06 -9.45
N ARG A 173 20.87 -10.51 -9.47
CA ARG A 173 21.23 -11.91 -9.70
C ARG A 173 20.59 -12.84 -8.66
N TYR A 174 20.75 -12.52 -7.38
CA TYR A 174 20.17 -13.32 -6.29
C TYR A 174 18.65 -13.49 -6.47
N ALA A 175 17.94 -12.39 -6.73
CA ALA A 175 16.51 -12.45 -6.96
C ALA A 175 16.18 -13.30 -8.20
N SER A 176 16.85 -13.05 -9.33
CA SER A 176 16.58 -13.76 -10.58
C SER A 176 16.93 -15.25 -10.52
N ASP A 177 17.97 -15.63 -9.76
CA ASP A 177 18.37 -17.03 -9.61
C ASP A 177 17.33 -17.84 -8.81
N ILE A 178 16.62 -17.21 -7.86
CA ILE A 178 15.50 -17.84 -7.12
C ILE A 178 14.30 -18.12 -8.02
N ASP A 179 14.06 -17.26 -9.00
CA ASP A 179 12.91 -17.37 -9.93
C ASP A 179 13.11 -18.46 -11.00
N ILE A 180 14.26 -19.11 -11.06
CA ILE A 180 14.58 -20.04 -12.15
C ILE A 180 13.69 -21.29 -12.18
N GLU A 181 13.44 -21.90 -11.02
CA GLU A 181 12.71 -23.19 -10.94
C GLU A 181 11.18 -23.00 -10.98
N ASP A 182 10.67 -21.88 -10.44
CA ASP A 182 9.25 -21.47 -10.50
C ASP A 182 9.15 -20.02 -11.01
N PRO A 183 9.32 -19.82 -12.33
CA PRO A 183 9.40 -18.47 -12.90
C PRO A 183 8.07 -17.74 -12.82
N TRP A 184 8.13 -16.52 -12.28
CA TRP A 184 7.02 -15.60 -12.43
C TRP A 184 6.76 -15.31 -13.92
N THR A 185 5.50 -15.47 -14.29
CA THR A 185 5.01 -15.34 -15.67
C THR A 185 3.96 -14.23 -15.73
N PRO A 186 4.07 -13.28 -16.69
CA PRO A 186 3.10 -12.21 -16.84
C PRO A 186 1.74 -12.75 -17.31
N VAL A 187 0.66 -12.06 -16.95
CA VAL A 187 -0.66 -12.31 -17.52
C VAL A 187 -0.68 -11.72 -18.93
N LEU A 188 -1.02 -12.54 -19.92
CA LEU A 188 -1.12 -12.11 -21.32
C LEU A 188 -2.49 -11.48 -21.60
N SER A 189 -2.49 -10.40 -22.37
CA SER A 189 -3.73 -9.81 -22.89
C SER A 189 -4.37 -10.76 -23.91
N PRO A 190 -5.71 -10.75 -24.07
CA PRO A 190 -6.36 -11.48 -25.16
C PRO A 190 -5.76 -11.11 -26.52
N GLY A 191 -5.71 -12.09 -27.43
CA GLY A 191 -5.14 -11.89 -28.77
C GLY A 191 -5.84 -10.76 -29.51
N ASN A 192 -5.07 -9.80 -30.03
CA ASN A 192 -5.60 -8.61 -30.73
C ASN A 192 -5.73 -8.80 -32.26
N GLY A 193 -5.39 -9.99 -32.77
CA GLY A 193 -5.45 -10.34 -34.20
C GLY A 193 -4.34 -9.72 -35.07
N LYS A 194 -3.37 -9.01 -34.47
CA LYS A 194 -2.28 -8.32 -35.16
C LYS A 194 -0.97 -9.09 -35.09
N LYS A 195 -0.16 -8.99 -36.15
CA LYS A 195 1.10 -9.73 -36.30
C LYS A 195 2.31 -8.81 -36.40
N VAL A 196 3.41 -9.14 -35.72
CA VAL A 196 4.66 -8.39 -35.77
C VAL A 196 5.85 -9.31 -36.08
N ALA A 197 6.68 -8.93 -37.05
CA ALA A 197 7.93 -9.62 -37.37
C ALA A 197 9.11 -8.96 -36.63
N VAL A 198 9.94 -9.77 -35.96
CA VAL A 198 11.16 -9.32 -35.29
C VAL A 198 12.37 -10.00 -35.95
N VAL A 199 13.27 -9.24 -36.55
CA VAL A 199 14.46 -9.76 -37.23
C VAL A 199 15.67 -9.61 -36.30
N GLY A 200 16.15 -10.74 -35.76
CA GLY A 200 17.25 -10.82 -34.81
C GLY A 200 16.79 -11.29 -33.43
N GLY A 201 17.30 -12.44 -32.98
CA GLY A 201 16.99 -13.09 -31.71
C GLY A 201 17.91 -12.68 -30.55
N GLY A 202 18.51 -11.49 -30.61
CA GLY A 202 19.34 -10.93 -29.54
C GLY A 202 18.54 -10.23 -28.44
N PRO A 203 19.19 -9.57 -27.47
CA PRO A 203 18.52 -8.93 -26.33
C PRO A 203 17.44 -7.91 -26.72
N ALA A 204 17.68 -7.09 -27.75
CA ALA A 204 16.69 -6.14 -28.25
C ALA A 204 15.46 -6.83 -28.86
N GLY A 205 15.67 -7.84 -29.72
CA GLY A 205 14.58 -8.58 -30.36
C GLY A 205 13.75 -9.41 -29.36
N LEU A 206 14.41 -10.13 -28.46
CA LEU A 206 13.76 -10.88 -27.38
C LEU A 206 12.92 -9.96 -26.49
N THR A 207 13.44 -8.78 -26.14
CA THR A 207 12.71 -7.80 -25.33
C THR A 207 11.51 -7.22 -26.06
N CYS A 208 11.67 -6.87 -27.34
CA CYS A 208 10.55 -6.38 -28.16
C CYS A 208 9.45 -7.43 -28.27
N ALA A 209 9.81 -8.69 -28.53
CA ALA A 209 8.87 -9.80 -28.60
C ALA A 209 8.11 -10.00 -27.28
N TYR A 210 8.83 -10.03 -26.15
CA TYR A 210 8.25 -10.15 -24.82
C TYR A 210 7.12 -9.13 -24.57
N PHE A 211 7.40 -7.83 -24.78
CA PHE A 211 6.42 -6.77 -24.48
C PHE A 211 5.23 -6.77 -25.45
N LEU A 212 5.45 -7.10 -26.73
CA LEU A 212 4.36 -7.21 -27.71
C LEU A 212 3.48 -8.44 -27.43
N THR A 213 4.05 -9.58 -27.06
CA THR A 213 3.27 -10.77 -26.71
C THR A 213 2.38 -10.53 -25.49
N ILE A 214 2.85 -9.81 -24.47
CA ILE A 214 2.02 -9.41 -23.31
C ILE A 214 0.82 -8.57 -23.72
N LYS A 215 0.97 -7.72 -24.75
CA LYS A 215 -0.09 -6.88 -25.31
C LYS A 215 -1.02 -7.63 -26.29
N GLY A 216 -0.84 -8.94 -26.46
CA GLY A 216 -1.73 -9.80 -27.27
C GLY A 216 -1.37 -9.89 -28.76
N TYR A 217 -0.19 -9.41 -29.17
CA TYR A 217 0.28 -9.54 -30.56
C TYR A 217 0.83 -10.94 -30.83
N ALA A 218 0.59 -11.46 -32.04
CA ALA A 218 1.29 -12.64 -32.54
C ALA A 218 2.67 -12.23 -33.08
N VAL A 219 3.73 -12.69 -32.44
CA VAL A 219 5.10 -12.28 -32.77
C VAL A 219 5.91 -13.45 -33.34
N THR A 220 6.59 -13.21 -34.46
CA THR A 220 7.54 -14.17 -35.06
C THR A 220 8.96 -13.58 -35.05
N ILE A 221 9.91 -14.25 -34.41
CA ILE A 221 11.33 -13.93 -34.45
C ILE A 221 12.02 -14.68 -35.59
N PHE A 222 12.74 -13.97 -36.44
CA PHE A 222 13.59 -14.49 -37.50
C PHE A 222 15.06 -14.38 -37.08
N GLU A 223 15.74 -15.51 -36.94
CA GLU A 223 17.13 -15.59 -36.48
C GLU A 223 18.00 -16.33 -37.51
N ARG A 224 19.18 -15.75 -37.82
CA ARG A 224 20.13 -16.32 -38.76
C ARG A 224 20.91 -17.49 -38.19
N SER A 225 21.12 -17.50 -36.87
CA SER A 225 21.91 -18.51 -36.18
C SER A 225 21.06 -19.70 -35.69
N PRO A 226 21.70 -20.85 -35.37
CA PRO A 226 20.97 -22.03 -34.87
C PRO A 226 20.31 -21.85 -33.50
N HIS A 227 20.79 -20.90 -32.70
CA HIS A 227 20.25 -20.60 -31.37
C HIS A 227 20.08 -19.10 -31.17
N LEU A 228 19.05 -18.72 -30.39
CA LEU A 228 18.78 -17.34 -29.99
C LEU A 228 19.80 -16.86 -28.95
N GLY A 229 19.81 -15.55 -28.70
CA GLY A 229 20.66 -14.87 -27.71
C GLY A 229 21.66 -13.91 -28.33
N GLY A 230 21.90 -13.98 -29.65
CA GLY A 230 22.81 -13.08 -30.37
C GLY A 230 24.18 -12.98 -29.68
N MET A 231 24.66 -11.75 -29.44
CA MET A 231 25.95 -11.53 -28.78
C MET A 231 26.02 -12.04 -27.33
N LEU A 232 24.89 -12.23 -26.64
CA LEU A 232 24.87 -12.86 -25.31
C LEU A 232 25.28 -14.34 -25.38
N ARG A 233 24.88 -15.03 -26.47
CA ARG A 233 25.29 -16.42 -26.71
C ARG A 233 26.70 -16.48 -27.28
N TYR A 234 26.92 -15.80 -28.41
CA TYR A 234 28.11 -16.01 -29.23
C TYR A 234 29.28 -15.10 -28.86
N GLY A 235 29.08 -14.10 -28.01
CA GLY A 235 30.11 -13.12 -27.65
C GLY A 235 30.50 -13.09 -26.17
N ILE A 236 29.85 -13.89 -25.31
CA ILE A 236 30.14 -13.96 -23.87
C ILE A 236 30.46 -15.42 -23.49
N PRO A 237 31.59 -15.72 -22.82
CA PRO A 237 31.93 -17.09 -22.43
C PRO A 237 31.03 -17.71 -21.34
N GLU A 238 31.00 -19.05 -21.29
CA GLU A 238 30.28 -19.88 -20.30
C GLU A 238 30.57 -19.51 -18.83
N TYR A 239 31.82 -19.17 -18.50
CA TYR A 239 32.22 -18.87 -17.12
C TYR A 239 31.66 -17.55 -16.57
N ARG A 240 31.14 -16.67 -17.45
CA ARG A 240 30.42 -15.42 -17.12
C ARG A 240 28.93 -15.55 -17.33
N LEU A 241 28.51 -16.12 -18.45
CA LEU A 241 27.11 -16.32 -18.78
C LEU A 241 26.90 -17.78 -19.23
N PRO A 242 26.56 -18.68 -18.28
CA PRO A 242 26.31 -20.09 -18.58
C PRO A 242 25.19 -20.23 -19.61
N LYS A 243 25.41 -21.06 -20.64
CA LYS A 243 24.43 -21.18 -21.74
C LYS A 243 23.14 -21.84 -21.30
N ALA A 244 23.21 -22.79 -20.37
CA ALA A 244 22.03 -23.37 -19.74
C ALA A 244 21.11 -22.31 -19.09
N MET A 245 21.69 -21.27 -18.45
CA MET A 245 20.90 -20.20 -17.83
C MET A 245 20.29 -19.26 -18.88
N LEU A 246 21.06 -18.94 -19.92
CA LEU A 246 20.55 -18.18 -21.08
C LEU A 246 19.40 -18.92 -21.79
N ASP A 247 19.53 -20.23 -21.98
CA ASP A 247 18.51 -21.08 -22.60
C ASP A 247 17.22 -21.15 -21.77
N ARG A 248 17.34 -21.21 -20.43
CA ARG A 248 16.17 -21.13 -19.54
C ARG A 248 15.43 -19.80 -19.68
N GLU A 249 16.15 -18.68 -19.69
CA GLU A 249 15.55 -17.35 -19.78
C GLU A 249 14.92 -17.09 -21.16
N ILE A 250 15.61 -17.47 -22.25
CA ILE A 250 15.07 -17.39 -23.61
C ILE A 250 13.86 -18.33 -23.76
N GLY A 251 13.97 -19.55 -23.26
CA GLY A 251 12.91 -20.55 -23.28
C GLY A 251 11.64 -20.02 -22.62
N TRP A 252 11.77 -19.39 -21.46
CA TRP A 252 10.67 -18.71 -20.77
C TRP A 252 10.01 -17.62 -21.63
N ILE A 253 10.78 -16.72 -22.27
CA ILE A 253 10.22 -15.69 -23.16
C ILE A 253 9.48 -16.33 -24.34
N THR A 254 10.10 -17.31 -25.00
CA THR A 254 9.49 -17.95 -26.17
C THR A 254 8.25 -18.78 -25.82
N GLY A 255 8.23 -19.36 -24.62
CA GLY A 255 7.10 -20.12 -24.07
C GLY A 255 5.85 -19.29 -23.82
N LEU A 256 5.92 -17.95 -23.86
CA LEU A 256 4.76 -17.05 -23.81
C LEU A 256 3.93 -17.05 -25.12
N GLY A 257 4.39 -17.76 -26.16
CA GLY A 257 3.72 -17.85 -27.46
C GLY A 257 4.43 -17.11 -28.59
N VAL A 258 5.75 -16.90 -28.48
CA VAL A 258 6.56 -16.30 -29.55
C VAL A 258 6.99 -17.39 -30.54
N GLU A 259 6.64 -17.23 -31.82
CA GLU A 259 7.12 -18.12 -32.89
C GLU A 259 8.58 -17.79 -33.21
N VAL A 260 9.42 -18.82 -33.43
CA VAL A 260 10.83 -18.63 -33.75
C VAL A 260 11.21 -19.40 -35.01
N ARG A 261 11.70 -18.68 -36.02
CA ARG A 261 12.27 -19.23 -37.25
C ARG A 261 13.79 -19.05 -37.22
N LYS A 262 14.53 -20.14 -37.16
CA LYS A 262 15.99 -20.18 -37.01
C LYS A 262 16.63 -20.52 -38.36
N ASN A 263 17.93 -20.24 -38.50
CA ASN A 263 18.69 -20.48 -39.74
C ASN A 263 18.09 -19.78 -40.98
N VAL A 264 17.50 -18.60 -40.79
CA VAL A 264 16.91 -17.80 -41.87
C VAL A 264 17.52 -16.40 -41.89
N LEU A 265 17.91 -15.92 -43.08
CA LEU A 265 18.65 -14.69 -43.27
C LEU A 265 17.87 -13.68 -44.11
N LEU A 266 17.65 -12.48 -43.55
CA LEU A 266 17.07 -11.34 -44.26
C LEU A 266 17.96 -10.92 -45.44
N GLY A 267 17.36 -10.77 -46.63
CA GLY A 267 18.06 -10.47 -47.88
C GLY A 267 18.49 -11.69 -48.69
N LYS A 268 18.37 -12.91 -48.12
CA LYS A 268 18.63 -14.18 -48.82
C LYS A 268 17.39 -15.08 -48.83
N ASP A 269 16.86 -15.40 -47.67
CA ASP A 269 15.75 -16.35 -47.52
C ASP A 269 14.37 -15.66 -47.51
N PHE A 270 14.33 -14.39 -47.11
CA PHE A 270 13.15 -13.52 -47.16
C PHE A 270 13.57 -12.06 -47.37
N THR A 271 12.63 -11.21 -47.78
CA THR A 271 12.87 -9.78 -48.05
C THR A 271 12.13 -8.90 -47.05
N LEU A 272 12.62 -7.66 -46.87
CA LEU A 272 11.94 -6.68 -46.02
C LEU A 272 10.53 -6.36 -46.53
N GLN A 273 10.35 -6.29 -47.85
CA GLN A 273 9.03 -6.05 -48.44
C GLN A 273 8.08 -7.22 -48.18
N GLY A 274 8.53 -8.47 -48.32
CA GLY A 274 7.70 -9.64 -48.01
C GLY A 274 7.23 -9.66 -46.55
N LEU A 275 8.07 -9.25 -45.60
CA LEU A 275 7.65 -9.12 -44.20
C LEU A 275 6.58 -8.03 -44.01
N ARG A 276 6.65 -6.91 -44.75
CA ARG A 276 5.65 -5.84 -44.66
C ARG A 276 4.31 -6.23 -45.27
N ASP A 277 4.31 -7.15 -46.22
CA ASP A 277 3.08 -7.64 -46.86
C ASP A 277 2.35 -8.65 -45.95
N GLU A 278 3.07 -9.38 -45.08
CA GLU A 278 2.51 -10.41 -44.18
C GLU A 278 2.25 -9.93 -42.73
N TYR A 279 3.00 -8.94 -42.25
CA TYR A 279 2.97 -8.47 -40.86
C TYR A 279 2.57 -6.98 -40.77
N ASP A 280 1.84 -6.61 -39.71
CA ASP A 280 1.37 -5.23 -39.49
C ASP A 280 2.53 -4.27 -39.13
N ALA A 281 3.64 -4.80 -38.59
CA ALA A 281 4.87 -4.05 -38.33
C ALA A 281 6.10 -4.95 -38.35
N VAL A 282 7.28 -4.36 -38.58
CA VAL A 282 8.58 -5.04 -38.60
C VAL A 282 9.58 -4.35 -37.68
N PHE A 283 10.28 -5.11 -36.83
CA PHE A 283 11.37 -4.62 -36.00
C PHE A 283 12.70 -5.25 -36.40
N LEU A 284 13.70 -4.43 -36.73
CA LEU A 284 15.05 -4.84 -37.11
C LEU A 284 16.00 -4.69 -35.92
N ALA A 285 16.48 -5.83 -35.40
CA ALA A 285 17.32 -5.94 -34.21
C ALA A 285 18.61 -6.74 -34.48
N MET A 286 19.22 -6.54 -35.64
CA MET A 286 20.42 -7.27 -36.07
C MET A 286 21.66 -6.81 -35.27
N GLY A 287 22.29 -7.71 -34.51
CA GLY A 287 23.45 -7.35 -33.68
C GLY A 287 24.72 -7.02 -34.50
N ALA A 288 25.70 -6.35 -33.88
CA ALA A 288 27.00 -6.06 -34.48
C ALA A 288 27.94 -7.27 -34.43
N GLN A 289 27.65 -8.28 -35.25
CA GLN A 289 28.28 -9.59 -35.15
C GLN A 289 29.55 -9.78 -36.01
N LYS A 290 30.02 -8.74 -36.73
CA LYS A 290 31.21 -8.81 -37.59
C LYS A 290 32.42 -8.25 -36.84
N ALA A 291 33.57 -8.92 -36.88
CA ALA A 291 34.81 -8.39 -36.27
C ALA A 291 35.44 -7.29 -37.15
N LYS A 292 36.02 -6.27 -36.54
CA LYS A 292 36.89 -5.29 -37.24
C LYS A 292 38.32 -5.83 -37.33
N GLY A 293 38.92 -5.77 -38.52
CA GLY A 293 40.34 -6.08 -38.73
C GLY A 293 41.25 -4.97 -38.23
N MET A 294 42.48 -5.32 -37.84
CA MET A 294 43.55 -4.41 -37.42
C MET A 294 44.00 -3.45 -38.53
N GLY A 295 43.74 -3.82 -39.80
CA GLY A 295 44.13 -3.03 -40.96
C GLY A 295 45.60 -3.23 -41.33
N LEU A 296 46.17 -4.38 -40.95
CA LEU A 296 47.54 -4.77 -41.30
C LEU A 296 47.56 -5.47 -42.66
N ALA A 297 48.66 -5.33 -43.40
CA ALA A 297 48.88 -6.09 -44.63
C ALA A 297 48.86 -7.60 -44.33
N ASP A 298 48.26 -8.39 -45.23
CA ASP A 298 48.16 -9.86 -45.16
C ASP A 298 47.30 -10.44 -44.02
N GLU A 299 46.63 -9.61 -43.21
CA GLU A 299 45.80 -10.01 -42.06
C GLU A 299 44.71 -11.05 -42.42
N GLY A 300 44.06 -10.90 -43.57
CA GLY A 300 42.99 -11.80 -44.03
C GLY A 300 43.48 -13.10 -44.68
N THR A 301 44.78 -13.25 -44.91
CA THR A 301 45.39 -14.38 -45.62
C THR A 301 46.35 -15.21 -44.77
N THR A 302 46.80 -14.69 -43.61
CA THR A 302 47.70 -15.40 -42.69
C THR A 302 46.95 -16.36 -41.76
N GLU A 303 47.36 -17.64 -41.76
CA GLU A 303 46.88 -18.63 -40.80
C GLU A 303 47.37 -18.28 -39.39
N GLY A 304 46.47 -18.27 -38.40
CA GLY A 304 46.80 -17.90 -37.02
C GLY A 304 46.34 -16.50 -36.60
N ILE A 305 45.56 -15.80 -37.43
CA ILE A 305 44.90 -14.54 -37.05
C ILE A 305 43.39 -14.74 -37.10
N VAL A 306 42.70 -14.40 -36.01
CA VAL A 306 41.25 -14.53 -35.88
C VAL A 306 40.64 -13.27 -35.27
N GLY A 307 39.44 -12.88 -35.71
CA GLY A 307 38.70 -11.78 -35.10
C GLY A 307 38.18 -12.16 -33.71
N GLY A 308 38.13 -11.23 -32.77
CA GLY A 308 37.71 -11.53 -31.38
C GLY A 308 36.28 -12.07 -31.26
N VAL A 309 35.34 -11.52 -32.04
CA VAL A 309 33.95 -12.04 -32.08
C VAL A 309 33.91 -13.43 -32.71
N GLU A 310 34.76 -13.69 -33.70
CA GLU A 310 34.84 -14.98 -34.38
C GLU A 310 35.45 -16.05 -33.46
N PHE A 311 36.54 -15.73 -32.77
CA PHE A 311 37.16 -16.60 -31.77
C PHE A 311 36.17 -16.99 -30.66
N LEU A 312 35.45 -16.02 -30.11
CA LEU A 312 34.43 -16.28 -29.09
C LEU A 312 33.26 -17.08 -29.67
N ARG A 313 32.84 -16.82 -30.91
CA ARG A 313 31.80 -17.60 -31.56
C ARG A 313 32.21 -19.06 -31.75
N GLN A 314 33.42 -19.31 -32.24
CA GLN A 314 34.00 -20.65 -32.43
C GLN A 314 34.00 -21.43 -31.11
N LEU A 315 34.42 -20.78 -30.01
CA LEU A 315 34.36 -21.35 -28.66
C LEU A 315 32.95 -21.77 -28.23
N GLN A 316 31.92 -21.08 -28.70
CA GLN A 316 30.51 -21.37 -28.38
C GLN A 316 29.84 -22.30 -29.39
N MET A 317 30.57 -22.71 -30.43
CA MET A 317 30.16 -23.69 -31.42
C MET A 317 30.99 -24.97 -31.24
N GLU A 318 30.73 -25.99 -32.06
CA GLU A 318 31.45 -27.27 -31.96
C GLU A 318 32.92 -27.20 -32.44
N ASP A 319 33.37 -26.04 -32.92
CA ASP A 319 34.71 -25.80 -33.47
C ASP A 319 35.61 -25.06 -32.46
N VAL A 320 35.86 -25.70 -31.31
CA VAL A 320 36.64 -25.09 -30.22
C VAL A 320 38.14 -25.03 -30.58
N PRO A 321 38.78 -23.83 -30.57
CA PRO A 321 40.19 -23.71 -30.92
C PRO A 321 41.12 -24.47 -29.96
N GLN A 322 42.05 -25.29 -30.49
CA GLN A 322 43.08 -25.96 -29.68
C GLN A 322 44.27 -25.04 -29.41
N LEU A 323 44.43 -24.64 -28.14
CA LEU A 323 45.45 -23.68 -27.69
C LEU A 323 46.51 -24.27 -26.77
N LYS A 324 46.43 -25.56 -26.44
CA LYS A 324 47.40 -26.20 -25.55
C LYS A 324 48.84 -25.97 -26.02
N GLY A 325 49.64 -25.29 -25.19
CA GLY A 325 51.05 -25.02 -25.45
C GLY A 325 51.36 -23.81 -26.34
N LYS A 326 50.33 -23.13 -26.88
CA LYS A 326 50.49 -21.94 -27.76
C LYS A 326 50.66 -20.64 -26.98
N GLU A 327 51.35 -19.66 -27.58
CA GLU A 327 51.45 -18.28 -27.09
C GLU A 327 50.44 -17.40 -27.85
N VAL A 328 49.46 -16.85 -27.14
CA VAL A 328 48.32 -16.12 -27.72
C VAL A 328 48.44 -14.62 -27.43
N VAL A 329 48.30 -13.80 -28.46
CA VAL A 329 48.25 -12.35 -28.33
C VAL A 329 46.85 -11.83 -28.66
N VAL A 330 46.25 -11.08 -27.75
CA VAL A 330 44.96 -10.42 -27.95
C VAL A 330 45.16 -8.93 -28.13
N VAL A 331 44.76 -8.38 -29.27
CA VAL A 331 44.91 -6.95 -29.56
C VAL A 331 43.60 -6.25 -29.27
N GLY A 332 43.56 -5.43 -28.21
CA GLY A 332 42.34 -4.74 -27.79
C GLY A 332 42.30 -4.44 -26.30
N GLY A 333 41.26 -3.75 -25.85
CA GLY A 333 41.08 -3.43 -24.42
C GLY A 333 39.63 -3.40 -23.95
N GLY A 334 38.67 -3.80 -24.79
CA GLY A 334 37.26 -3.93 -24.41
C GLY A 334 36.93 -5.30 -23.82
N ASN A 335 35.68 -5.51 -23.40
CA ASN A 335 35.24 -6.77 -22.78
C ASN A 335 35.50 -8.00 -23.67
N THR A 336 35.29 -7.91 -24.98
CA THR A 336 35.64 -8.98 -25.95
C THR A 336 37.12 -9.37 -25.87
N ALA A 337 38.03 -8.42 -25.62
CA ALA A 337 39.46 -8.70 -25.52
C ALA A 337 39.78 -9.46 -24.21
N ILE A 338 39.18 -9.02 -23.10
CA ILE A 338 39.32 -9.70 -21.80
C ILE A 338 38.73 -11.11 -21.85
N ASP A 339 37.53 -11.26 -22.39
CA ASP A 339 36.84 -12.54 -22.52
C ASP A 339 37.64 -13.51 -23.41
N ALA A 340 38.21 -13.03 -24.52
CA ALA A 340 39.06 -13.83 -25.39
C ALA A 340 40.35 -14.27 -24.68
N ALA A 341 41.01 -13.36 -23.95
CA ALA A 341 42.25 -13.68 -23.23
C ALA A 341 42.03 -14.71 -22.12
N ARG A 342 41.00 -14.50 -21.28
CA ARG A 342 40.64 -15.42 -20.19
C ARG A 342 40.14 -16.77 -20.69
N SER A 343 39.46 -16.79 -21.83
CA SER A 343 39.08 -18.03 -22.52
C SER A 343 40.30 -18.77 -23.08
N ALA A 344 41.27 -18.05 -23.63
CA ALA A 344 42.49 -18.65 -24.15
C ALA A 344 43.30 -19.37 -23.06
N LEU A 345 43.39 -18.80 -21.86
CA LEU A 345 44.00 -19.48 -20.70
C LEU A 345 43.27 -20.79 -20.35
N ARG A 346 41.93 -20.77 -20.34
CA ARG A 346 41.10 -21.95 -20.05
C ARG A 346 41.22 -23.07 -21.08
N LEU A 347 41.56 -22.73 -22.32
CA LEU A 347 41.86 -23.67 -23.40
C LEU A 347 43.31 -24.21 -23.35
N GLY A 348 44.10 -23.84 -22.34
CA GLY A 348 45.45 -24.36 -22.10
C GLY A 348 46.57 -23.60 -22.81
N ALA A 349 46.33 -22.35 -23.23
CA ALA A 349 47.41 -21.49 -23.74
C ALA A 349 48.57 -21.42 -22.74
N LYS A 350 49.80 -21.56 -23.23
CA LYS A 350 51.01 -21.48 -22.41
C LYS A 350 51.22 -20.08 -21.85
N LYS A 351 50.92 -19.08 -22.68
CA LYS A 351 51.04 -17.66 -22.36
C LYS A 351 49.96 -16.88 -23.10
N VAL A 352 49.31 -15.94 -22.42
CA VAL A 352 48.34 -15.04 -23.02
C VAL A 352 48.75 -13.60 -22.72
N THR A 353 48.86 -12.78 -23.76
CA THR A 353 49.26 -11.38 -23.67
C THR A 353 48.22 -10.48 -24.33
N ILE A 354 47.75 -9.45 -23.63
CA ILE A 354 46.92 -8.40 -24.20
C ILE A 354 47.81 -7.24 -24.63
N LEU A 355 47.71 -6.84 -25.89
CA LEU A 355 48.29 -5.60 -26.40
C LEU A 355 47.24 -4.49 -26.36
N TYR A 356 47.51 -3.44 -25.57
CA TYR A 356 46.64 -2.28 -25.51
C TYR A 356 47.39 -0.98 -25.78
N ARG A 357 46.94 -0.22 -26.78
CA ARG A 357 47.59 1.02 -27.24
C ARG A 357 47.53 2.20 -26.25
N ARG A 358 46.94 2.03 -25.07
CA ARG A 358 46.82 3.06 -24.00
C ARG A 358 47.08 2.43 -22.63
N THR A 359 46.79 3.14 -21.55
CA THR A 359 46.96 2.64 -20.17
C THR A 359 45.69 1.97 -19.65
N LYS A 360 45.78 1.31 -18.48
CA LYS A 360 44.63 0.68 -17.79
C LYS A 360 43.43 1.62 -17.68
N LYS A 361 43.67 2.90 -17.36
CA LYS A 361 42.61 3.91 -17.14
C LYS A 361 41.73 4.15 -18.37
N GLU A 362 42.27 3.97 -19.58
CA GLU A 362 41.52 4.17 -20.82
C GLU A 362 40.93 2.88 -21.40
N MET A 363 41.11 1.72 -20.75
CA MET A 363 40.53 0.45 -21.21
C MET A 363 38.99 0.51 -21.13
N PRO A 364 38.27 0.17 -22.21
CA PRO A 364 36.81 0.12 -22.17
C PRO A 364 36.23 -1.06 -21.36
N ALA A 365 37.02 -2.09 -21.07
CA ALA A 365 36.56 -3.21 -20.26
C ALA A 365 36.30 -2.79 -18.80
N HIS A 366 35.39 -3.49 -18.13
CA HIS A 366 35.08 -3.21 -16.74
C HIS A 366 36.29 -3.53 -15.84
N GLU A 367 36.60 -2.66 -14.86
CA GLU A 367 37.83 -2.76 -14.05
C GLU A 367 37.97 -4.12 -13.34
N MET A 368 36.91 -4.63 -12.71
CA MET A 368 36.92 -5.95 -12.06
C MET A 368 37.27 -7.10 -13.03
N GLU A 369 36.90 -7.00 -14.31
CA GLU A 369 37.22 -8.03 -15.31
C GLU A 369 38.68 -7.95 -15.74
N ILE A 370 39.25 -6.74 -15.78
CA ILE A 370 40.68 -6.52 -16.02
C ILE A 370 41.48 -7.10 -14.85
N ASP A 371 41.06 -6.82 -13.61
CA ASP A 371 41.73 -7.33 -12.42
C ASP A 371 41.63 -8.86 -12.33
N ALA A 372 40.46 -9.44 -12.62
CA ALA A 372 40.30 -10.90 -12.69
C ALA A 372 41.17 -11.54 -13.78
N ALA A 373 41.37 -10.88 -14.94
CA ALA A 373 42.27 -11.38 -15.97
C ALA A 373 43.74 -11.41 -15.50
N ILE A 374 44.17 -10.36 -14.80
CA ILE A 374 45.53 -10.26 -14.24
C ILE A 374 45.72 -11.32 -13.14
N GLU A 375 44.75 -11.49 -12.24
CA GLU A 375 44.76 -12.54 -11.20
C GLU A 375 44.84 -13.96 -11.77
N GLU A 376 44.23 -14.19 -12.94
CA GLU A 376 44.27 -15.47 -13.66
C GLU A 376 45.58 -15.69 -14.43
N GLY A 377 46.45 -14.68 -14.53
CA GLY A 377 47.76 -14.77 -15.18
C GLY A 377 47.84 -14.22 -16.61
N VAL A 378 46.88 -13.39 -17.04
CA VAL A 378 46.96 -12.65 -18.31
C VAL A 378 47.97 -11.51 -18.17
N GLU A 379 48.98 -11.47 -19.05
CA GLU A 379 49.90 -10.34 -19.14
C GLU A 379 49.27 -9.21 -19.98
N ILE A 380 49.37 -7.96 -19.53
CA ILE A 380 48.89 -6.81 -20.31
C ILE A 380 50.06 -5.88 -20.61
N ILE A 381 50.40 -5.73 -21.89
CA ILE A 381 51.37 -4.76 -22.36
C ILE A 381 50.60 -3.50 -22.76
N TYR A 382 50.68 -2.50 -21.89
CA TYR A 382 50.14 -1.17 -22.13
C TYR A 382 51.02 -0.40 -23.11
N LEU A 383 50.45 0.65 -23.70
CA LEU A 383 51.15 1.57 -24.58
C LEU A 383 51.88 0.84 -25.71
N SER A 384 51.22 -0.14 -26.32
CA SER A 384 51.76 -0.89 -27.46
C SER A 384 50.69 -1.21 -28.48
N ALA A 385 51.01 -1.14 -29.77
CA ALA A 385 50.12 -1.57 -30.84
C ALA A 385 50.89 -2.27 -31.97
N PRO A 386 50.25 -3.20 -32.69
CA PRO A 386 50.87 -3.87 -33.82
C PRO A 386 50.97 -2.97 -35.06
N THR A 387 52.04 -3.12 -35.83
CA THR A 387 52.31 -2.40 -37.07
C THR A 387 52.53 -3.31 -38.28
N ALA A 388 52.95 -4.57 -38.08
CA ALA A 388 53.09 -5.55 -39.15
C ALA A 388 52.94 -7.00 -38.63
N ILE A 389 52.59 -7.91 -39.54
CA ILE A 389 52.50 -9.35 -39.30
C ILE A 389 53.79 -10.02 -39.78
N VAL A 390 54.40 -10.86 -38.94
CA VAL A 390 55.55 -11.68 -39.30
C VAL A 390 55.05 -13.12 -39.49
N SER A 391 55.15 -13.63 -40.71
CA SER A 391 54.69 -14.97 -41.06
C SER A 391 55.74 -15.76 -41.88
N THR A 392 55.76 -17.07 -41.66
CA THR A 392 56.62 -18.01 -42.40
C THR A 392 55.71 -19.04 -43.08
N ASN A 393 55.79 -19.19 -44.40
CA ASN A 393 54.92 -20.05 -45.22
C ASN A 393 53.41 -19.77 -45.01
N GLY A 394 53.03 -18.50 -44.82
CA GLY A 394 51.63 -18.10 -44.62
C GLY A 394 51.07 -18.36 -43.21
N ARG A 395 51.89 -18.84 -42.26
CA ARG A 395 51.52 -19.04 -40.86
C ARG A 395 52.19 -18.01 -39.95
N LEU A 396 51.43 -17.47 -39.01
CA LEU A 396 51.87 -16.48 -38.03
C LEU A 396 53.04 -17.01 -37.17
N GLU A 397 54.06 -16.16 -36.96
CA GLU A 397 55.20 -16.42 -36.06
C GLU A 397 55.38 -15.32 -35.00
N ALA A 398 55.13 -14.05 -35.37
CA ALA A 398 55.21 -12.91 -34.47
C ALA A 398 54.39 -11.70 -34.98
N LEU A 399 54.17 -10.72 -34.10
CA LEU A 399 53.71 -9.37 -34.45
C LEU A 399 54.82 -8.36 -34.26
N THR A 400 55.11 -7.54 -35.28
CA THR A 400 55.90 -6.32 -35.07
C THR A 400 55.01 -5.29 -34.40
N CYS A 401 55.44 -4.80 -33.24
CA CYS A 401 54.73 -3.85 -32.40
C CYS A 401 55.56 -2.57 -32.26
N ILE A 402 54.91 -1.45 -31.97
CA ILE A 402 55.55 -0.17 -31.65
C ILE A 402 55.05 0.34 -30.31
N MET A 403 55.93 0.97 -29.53
CA MET A 403 55.54 1.62 -28.29
C MET A 403 54.73 2.89 -28.59
N MET A 404 53.81 3.20 -27.69
CA MET A 404 52.88 4.33 -27.77
C MET A 404 53.10 5.29 -26.59
N GLU A 405 52.70 6.53 -26.77
CA GLU A 405 52.54 7.50 -25.69
C GLU A 405 51.13 8.13 -25.72
N LEU A 406 50.71 8.71 -24.59
CA LEU A 406 49.40 9.34 -24.50
C LEU A 406 49.46 10.80 -24.96
N GLY A 407 48.87 11.06 -26.12
CA GLY A 407 48.62 12.40 -26.65
C GLY A 407 47.49 13.14 -25.92
N LYS A 408 46.95 14.17 -26.58
CA LYS A 408 45.88 15.00 -26.03
C LYS A 408 44.59 14.19 -25.80
N PRO A 409 43.81 14.51 -24.75
CA PRO A 409 42.47 13.96 -24.58
C PRO A 409 41.54 14.43 -25.71
N ASP A 410 40.68 13.54 -26.17
CA ASP A 410 39.55 13.87 -27.03
C ASP A 410 38.39 14.48 -26.22
N ALA A 411 37.27 14.78 -26.87
CA ALA A 411 36.08 15.35 -26.22
C ALA A 411 35.47 14.46 -25.12
N SER A 412 35.78 13.16 -25.11
CA SER A 412 35.37 12.22 -24.05
C SER A 412 36.36 12.16 -22.87
N GLY A 413 37.44 12.96 -22.92
CA GLY A 413 38.55 12.90 -21.97
C GLY A 413 39.54 11.77 -22.24
N ARG A 414 39.28 10.92 -23.24
CA ARG A 414 40.11 9.77 -23.58
C ARG A 414 41.31 10.22 -24.40
N ARG A 415 42.52 9.83 -23.98
CA ARG A 415 43.76 10.28 -24.66
C ARG A 415 44.03 9.52 -25.96
N SER A 416 44.47 10.23 -26.99
CA SER A 416 44.87 9.61 -28.25
C SER A 416 46.21 8.89 -28.12
N PRO A 417 46.37 7.67 -28.66
CA PRO A 417 47.65 6.99 -28.70
C PRO A 417 48.53 7.59 -29.81
N VAL A 418 49.80 7.86 -29.52
CA VAL A 418 50.78 8.39 -30.49
C VAL A 418 51.97 7.43 -30.56
N PRO A 419 52.42 6.99 -31.76
CA PRO A 419 53.55 6.08 -31.87
C PRO A 419 54.88 6.75 -31.49
N VAL A 420 55.72 6.03 -30.75
CA VAL A 420 57.10 6.44 -30.44
C VAL A 420 58.02 5.88 -31.52
N ALA A 421 58.47 6.73 -32.44
CA ALA A 421 59.31 6.31 -33.57
C ALA A 421 60.62 5.63 -33.10
N GLY A 422 61.02 4.52 -33.75
CA GLY A 422 62.24 3.78 -33.41
C GLY A 422 62.12 2.81 -32.22
N SER A 423 60.90 2.58 -31.72
CA SER A 423 60.61 1.68 -30.60
C SER A 423 60.05 0.31 -31.03
N GLU A 424 60.24 -0.07 -32.29
CA GLU A 424 59.68 -1.29 -32.85
C GLU A 424 60.32 -2.55 -32.26
N TYR A 425 59.48 -3.54 -31.94
CA TYR A 425 59.92 -4.83 -31.42
C TYR A 425 59.02 -5.97 -31.92
N ASN A 426 59.57 -7.17 -32.03
CA ASN A 426 58.78 -8.36 -32.41
C ASN A 426 58.29 -9.09 -31.16
N LEU A 427 56.97 -9.28 -31.07
CA LEU A 427 56.32 -10.09 -30.05
C LEU A 427 55.97 -11.45 -30.64
N LYS A 428 56.63 -12.51 -30.16
CA LYS A 428 56.38 -13.88 -30.59
C LYS A 428 54.95 -14.32 -30.24
N CYS A 429 54.27 -14.97 -31.18
CA CYS A 429 52.93 -15.50 -30.95
C CYS A 429 52.53 -16.55 -32.01
N ASP A 430 51.82 -17.58 -31.59
CA ASP A 430 51.28 -18.63 -32.46
C ASP A 430 49.84 -18.34 -32.91
N LEU A 431 49.14 -17.45 -32.19
CA LEU A 431 47.77 -17.01 -32.50
C LEU A 431 47.58 -15.54 -32.11
N VAL A 432 46.93 -14.78 -32.99
CA VAL A 432 46.48 -13.41 -32.71
C VAL A 432 44.97 -13.32 -32.75
N VAL A 433 44.40 -12.74 -31.70
CA VAL A 433 42.98 -12.42 -31.61
C VAL A 433 42.79 -10.90 -31.75
N SER A 434 42.27 -10.46 -32.90
CA SER A 434 41.96 -9.05 -33.16
C SER A 434 40.63 -8.64 -32.51
N ALA A 435 40.70 -8.02 -31.33
CA ALA A 435 39.56 -7.60 -30.53
C ALA A 435 39.44 -6.07 -30.44
N ILE A 436 39.63 -5.38 -31.57
CA ILE A 436 39.67 -3.91 -31.64
C ILE A 436 38.33 -3.24 -31.95
N GLY A 437 37.26 -4.02 -32.18
CA GLY A 437 35.91 -3.51 -32.39
C GLY A 437 35.02 -4.50 -33.13
N GLN A 438 33.74 -4.15 -33.22
CA GLN A 438 32.73 -4.91 -33.95
C GLN A 438 32.05 -3.99 -34.99
N ASP A 439 31.49 -4.59 -36.02
CA ASP A 439 30.84 -3.93 -37.15
C ASP A 439 29.50 -4.60 -37.46
N ILE A 440 28.64 -3.88 -38.18
CA ILE A 440 27.30 -4.33 -38.56
C ILE A 440 27.37 -4.85 -39.99
N ASP A 441 26.64 -5.94 -40.23
CA ASP A 441 26.45 -6.48 -41.56
C ASP A 441 25.01 -6.20 -42.01
N LEU A 442 24.84 -5.13 -42.81
CA LEU A 442 23.56 -4.75 -43.40
C LEU A 442 23.26 -5.51 -44.71
N GLY A 443 24.17 -6.38 -45.17
CA GLY A 443 24.01 -7.14 -46.41
C GLY A 443 23.57 -6.26 -47.59
N THR A 444 22.54 -6.71 -48.31
CA THR A 444 21.93 -5.99 -49.44
C THR A 444 20.72 -5.14 -49.04
N ILE A 445 20.39 -5.04 -47.74
CA ILE A 445 19.10 -4.49 -47.26
C ILE A 445 19.00 -2.96 -47.46
N CYS A 446 20.14 -2.28 -47.64
CA CYS A 446 20.22 -0.83 -47.89
C CYS A 446 20.48 -0.46 -49.36
N VAL A 447 20.53 -1.45 -50.27
CA VAL A 447 21.01 -1.25 -51.66
C VAL A 447 20.04 -0.41 -52.52
N ASP A 448 18.75 -0.44 -52.22
CA ASP A 448 17.71 0.30 -52.97
C ASP A 448 17.45 1.73 -52.46
N GLY A 449 18.24 2.21 -51.48
CA GLY A 449 18.16 3.59 -50.95
C GLY A 449 16.93 3.92 -50.08
N GLN A 450 15.98 2.99 -49.93
CA GLN A 450 14.78 3.19 -49.09
C GLN A 450 15.08 3.16 -47.59
N LEU A 451 16.02 2.31 -47.16
CA LEU A 451 16.53 2.26 -45.79
C LEU A 451 17.87 3.01 -45.74
N LYS A 452 17.96 4.06 -44.92
CA LYS A 452 19.17 4.89 -44.83
C LYS A 452 20.13 4.36 -43.76
N ALA A 453 21.42 4.28 -44.10
CA ALA A 453 22.49 3.94 -43.17
C ALA A 453 23.44 5.13 -42.95
N THR A 454 24.08 5.18 -41.78
CA THR A 454 25.14 6.15 -41.47
C THR A 454 26.47 5.74 -42.10
N ARG A 455 27.47 6.63 -42.05
CA ARG A 455 28.87 6.32 -42.43
C ARG A 455 29.50 5.17 -41.64
N TRP A 456 28.90 4.77 -40.53
CA TRP A 456 29.35 3.70 -39.65
C TRP A 456 28.57 2.39 -39.86
N ASN A 457 27.82 2.30 -40.96
CA ASN A 457 26.99 1.14 -41.30
C ASN A 457 25.90 0.82 -40.26
N THR A 458 25.38 1.83 -39.56
CA THR A 458 24.21 1.72 -38.66
C THR A 458 22.94 2.26 -39.34
N ILE A 459 21.77 1.73 -39.00
CA ILE A 459 20.47 2.21 -39.54
C ILE A 459 20.08 3.55 -38.89
N ILE A 460 19.62 4.49 -39.71
CA ILE A 460 19.10 5.78 -39.25
C ILE A 460 17.64 5.61 -38.79
N THR A 461 17.35 6.06 -37.56
CA THR A 461 16.00 6.06 -36.98
C THR A 461 15.67 7.40 -36.33
N ASP A 462 14.40 7.61 -36.00
CA ASP A 462 14.01 8.66 -35.06
C ASP A 462 14.49 8.30 -33.65
N ASP A 463 15.25 9.21 -33.03
CA ASP A 463 15.91 8.98 -31.73
C ASP A 463 14.94 8.69 -30.59
N LYS A 464 13.65 8.98 -30.72
CA LYS A 464 12.63 8.81 -29.67
C LYS A 464 11.75 7.59 -29.91
N THR A 465 11.31 7.38 -31.14
CA THR A 465 10.33 6.34 -31.53
C THR A 465 10.97 5.14 -32.20
N LEU A 466 12.24 5.23 -32.62
CA LEU A 466 12.98 4.17 -33.30
C LEU A 466 12.40 3.76 -34.67
N VAL A 467 11.46 4.54 -35.22
CA VAL A 467 10.96 4.34 -36.58
C VAL A 467 12.07 4.66 -37.58
N THR A 468 12.16 3.86 -38.64
CA THR A 468 13.13 4.07 -39.73
C THR A 468 12.60 5.08 -40.75
N SER A 469 13.31 5.26 -41.88
CA SER A 469 12.79 5.99 -43.04
C SER A 469 11.56 5.35 -43.70
N ILE A 470 11.20 4.12 -43.32
CA ILE A 470 10.04 3.38 -43.85
C ILE A 470 8.96 3.27 -42.76
N PRO A 471 7.75 3.84 -42.98
CA PRO A 471 6.64 3.69 -42.04
C PRO A 471 6.28 2.22 -41.79
N GLY A 472 6.04 1.88 -40.51
CA GLY A 472 5.78 0.50 -40.06
C GLY A 472 7.04 -0.37 -39.89
N VAL A 473 8.23 0.17 -40.18
CA VAL A 473 9.52 -0.50 -39.93
C VAL A 473 10.31 0.26 -38.88
N PHE A 474 10.71 -0.45 -37.83
CA PHE A 474 11.44 0.06 -36.67
C PHE A 474 12.80 -0.63 -36.58
N ALA A 475 13.80 0.02 -35.99
CA ALA A 475 15.11 -0.61 -35.78
C ALA A 475 15.70 -0.25 -34.41
N GLY A 476 16.40 -1.18 -33.76
CA GLY A 476 16.94 -0.98 -32.41
C GLY A 476 18.05 -1.96 -32.02
N GLY A 477 18.67 -1.75 -30.87
CA GLY A 477 19.90 -2.42 -30.47
C GLY A 477 21.11 -1.98 -31.31
N ASP A 478 22.12 -2.84 -31.39
CA ASP A 478 23.41 -2.51 -32.00
C ASP A 478 23.31 -2.07 -33.47
N VAL A 479 22.28 -2.49 -34.21
CA VAL A 479 22.07 -2.08 -35.61
C VAL A 479 21.91 -0.56 -35.76
N VAL A 480 21.48 0.13 -34.70
CA VAL A 480 21.28 1.58 -34.67
C VAL A 480 22.44 2.28 -33.95
N THR A 481 22.82 1.78 -32.78
CA THR A 481 23.82 2.43 -31.91
C THR A 481 25.26 2.11 -32.27
N GLY A 482 25.49 1.03 -33.01
CA GLY A 482 26.76 0.31 -32.96
C GLY A 482 26.85 -0.55 -31.68
N PRO A 483 27.97 -1.26 -31.47
CA PRO A 483 28.12 -2.21 -30.36
C PRO A 483 27.90 -1.53 -29.00
N ALA A 484 26.85 -1.95 -28.30
CA ALA A 484 26.46 -1.43 -26.99
C ALA A 484 26.43 -2.53 -25.92
N VAL A 485 26.00 -2.19 -24.71
CA VAL A 485 25.85 -3.17 -23.61
C VAL A 485 24.44 -3.75 -23.60
N ALA A 486 24.27 -4.93 -23.00
CA ALA A 486 23.00 -5.67 -23.04
C ALA A 486 21.78 -4.85 -22.57
N ILE A 487 21.96 -4.02 -21.54
CA ILE A 487 20.88 -3.22 -20.95
C ILE A 487 20.38 -2.11 -21.90
N ASP A 488 21.22 -1.58 -22.78
CA ASP A 488 20.82 -0.61 -23.82
C ASP A 488 19.96 -1.29 -24.89
N ALA A 489 20.36 -2.49 -25.31
CA ALA A 489 19.60 -3.27 -26.26
C ALA A 489 18.20 -3.62 -25.72
N ILE A 490 18.12 -3.97 -24.43
CA ILE A 490 16.84 -4.19 -23.72
C ILE A 490 16.00 -2.90 -23.72
N ALA A 491 16.61 -1.74 -23.42
CA ALA A 491 15.92 -0.45 -23.47
C ALA A 491 15.36 -0.14 -24.87
N HIS A 492 16.14 -0.38 -25.93
CA HIS A 492 15.70 -0.21 -27.31
C HIS A 492 14.57 -1.15 -27.69
N GLY A 493 14.66 -2.44 -27.32
CA GLY A 493 13.61 -3.42 -27.58
C GLY A 493 12.28 -3.02 -26.94
N ARG A 494 12.31 -2.54 -25.69
CA ARG A 494 11.12 -2.05 -24.99
C ARG A 494 10.54 -0.79 -25.64
N ARG A 495 11.38 0.18 -25.98
CA ARG A 495 10.94 1.40 -26.68
C ARG A 495 10.31 1.10 -28.03
N ALA A 496 10.90 0.17 -28.78
CA ALA A 496 10.36 -0.27 -30.07
C ALA A 496 8.99 -0.95 -29.90
N ALA A 497 8.81 -1.81 -28.90
CA ALA A 497 7.51 -2.44 -28.64
C ALA A 497 6.40 -1.41 -28.36
N GLU A 498 6.67 -0.37 -27.57
CA GLU A 498 5.69 0.69 -27.30
C GLU A 498 5.41 1.55 -28.54
N ALA A 499 6.45 1.86 -29.33
CA ALA A 499 6.29 2.61 -30.58
C ALA A 499 5.46 1.81 -31.61
N ILE A 500 5.71 0.51 -31.75
CA ILE A 500 4.95 -0.41 -32.60
C ILE A 500 3.49 -0.49 -32.14
N ASP A 501 3.26 -0.64 -30.84
CA ASP A 501 1.91 -0.70 -30.26
C ASP A 501 1.13 0.59 -30.56
N SER A 502 1.73 1.77 -30.34
CA SER A 502 1.11 3.05 -30.68
C SER A 502 0.84 3.20 -32.17
N PHE A 503 1.77 2.77 -33.03
CA PHE A 503 1.63 2.83 -34.47
C PHE A 503 0.45 1.98 -34.97
N ILE A 504 0.32 0.73 -34.49
CA ILE A 504 -0.76 -0.16 -34.92
C ILE A 504 -2.11 0.26 -34.31
N SER A 505 -2.13 0.63 -33.02
CA SER A 505 -3.39 0.92 -32.32
C SER A 505 -3.94 2.33 -32.56
N LYS A 506 -3.07 3.33 -32.75
CA LYS A 506 -3.45 4.76 -32.87
C LYS A 506 -3.11 5.38 -34.22
N GLY A 507 -2.38 4.68 -35.10
CA GLY A 507 -1.89 5.22 -36.38
C GLY A 507 -0.77 6.26 -36.26
N THR A 508 -0.23 6.49 -35.07
CA THR A 508 0.86 7.45 -34.81
C THR A 508 1.92 6.82 -33.90
N THR A 509 3.18 7.22 -34.07
CA THR A 509 4.27 6.77 -33.19
C THR A 509 4.43 7.73 -32.02
N GLU A 510 4.12 7.26 -30.81
CA GLU A 510 4.30 8.04 -29.59
C GLU A 510 5.65 7.73 -28.92
N THR A 511 6.24 8.74 -28.29
CA THR A 511 7.45 8.54 -27.48
C THR A 511 7.09 7.94 -26.12
N LEU A 512 7.90 7.03 -25.62
CA LEU A 512 7.82 6.59 -24.22
C LEU A 512 8.03 7.80 -23.28
N SER A 513 6.94 8.35 -22.73
CA SER A 513 7.03 9.47 -21.78
C SER A 513 7.57 8.98 -20.43
N THR A 514 8.64 9.61 -19.94
CA THR A 514 9.22 9.33 -18.61
C THR A 514 8.57 10.14 -17.48
N GLY A 515 7.64 11.04 -17.83
CA GLY A 515 7.03 12.01 -16.90
C GLY A 515 8.04 12.98 -16.27
N PHE A 516 7.54 13.94 -15.50
CA PHE A 516 8.38 14.86 -14.73
C PHE A 516 9.10 14.14 -13.59
N VAL A 517 10.39 14.47 -13.39
CA VAL A 517 11.22 13.95 -12.29
C VAL A 517 12.07 15.11 -11.76
N SER A 518 11.94 15.41 -10.47
CA SER A 518 12.85 16.33 -9.78
C SER A 518 14.13 15.59 -9.36
N ARG A 519 15.26 16.29 -9.44
CA ARG A 519 16.60 15.84 -9.03
C ARG A 519 17.24 16.91 -8.17
N LYS A 520 17.90 16.53 -7.09
CA LYS A 520 18.68 17.47 -6.28
C LYS A 520 19.79 18.14 -7.10
N GLU A 521 20.41 17.39 -8.02
CA GLU A 521 21.47 17.88 -8.91
C GLU A 521 21.00 19.02 -9.84
N SER A 522 19.69 19.16 -10.08
CA SER A 522 19.13 20.30 -10.83
C SER A 522 19.35 21.64 -10.10
N PHE A 523 19.65 21.61 -8.80
CA PHE A 523 19.82 22.80 -7.95
C PHE A 523 21.29 23.07 -7.58
N GLY A 524 22.24 22.32 -8.16
CA GLY A 524 23.67 22.43 -7.89
C GLY A 524 24.26 21.17 -7.27
N GLU A 525 25.49 21.28 -6.78
CA GLU A 525 26.20 20.16 -6.17
C GLU A 525 25.61 19.80 -4.80
N ILE A 526 25.39 18.51 -4.57
CA ILE A 526 24.91 18.01 -3.28
C ILE A 526 26.08 18.06 -2.29
N PRO A 527 25.96 18.70 -1.11
CA PRO A 527 27.06 18.82 -0.16
C PRO A 527 27.35 17.49 0.58
N ASP A 528 28.63 17.21 0.86
CA ASP A 528 29.05 15.98 1.58
C ASP A 528 28.44 15.88 3.00
N SER A 529 28.09 17.02 3.59
CA SER A 529 27.45 17.07 4.91
C SER A 529 26.12 16.32 4.99
N GLU A 530 25.42 16.12 3.87
CA GLU A 530 24.19 15.31 3.84
C GLU A 530 24.45 13.83 4.13
N PHE A 531 25.67 13.34 3.87
CA PHE A 531 26.05 11.93 4.00
C PHE A 531 26.74 11.61 5.34
N LEU A 532 27.27 12.62 6.04
CA LEU A 532 27.94 12.46 7.33
C LEU A 532 27.10 11.74 8.41
N PRO A 533 25.78 11.94 8.53
CA PRO A 533 24.97 11.26 9.54
C PRO A 533 24.70 9.77 9.24
N MET A 534 25.08 9.27 8.06
CA MET A 534 24.79 7.90 7.63
C MET A 534 25.75 6.90 8.27
N LEU A 535 25.22 5.76 8.72
CA LEU A 535 26.03 4.67 9.27
C LEU A 535 26.84 3.98 8.17
N LYS A 536 28.15 3.85 8.40
CA LYS A 536 29.06 3.06 7.55
C LYS A 536 28.88 1.58 7.81
N ILE A 537 28.62 0.81 6.77
CA ILE A 537 28.37 -0.64 6.81
C ILE A 537 29.12 -1.28 5.64
N GLY A 538 29.92 -2.31 5.93
CA GLY A 538 30.71 -3.03 4.92
C GLY A 538 29.84 -3.64 3.81
N LYS A 539 30.36 -3.67 2.58
CA LYS A 539 29.72 -4.32 1.43
C LYS A 539 29.87 -5.84 1.53
N GLU A 540 28.79 -6.56 1.24
CA GLU A 540 28.85 -8.02 1.13
C GLU A 540 29.71 -8.45 -0.06
N ARG A 541 30.57 -9.44 0.15
CA ARG A 541 31.50 -9.93 -0.88
C ARG A 541 30.85 -11.02 -1.72
N MET A 542 30.92 -10.89 -3.04
CA MET A 542 30.52 -11.96 -3.96
C MET A 542 31.44 -13.17 -3.75
N ARG A 543 30.83 -14.35 -3.59
CA ARG A 543 31.57 -15.61 -3.51
C ARG A 543 32.04 -15.97 -4.92
N GLU A 544 33.30 -16.35 -5.05
CA GLU A 544 33.91 -16.67 -6.35
C GLU A 544 34.77 -17.92 -6.24
N LEU A 545 34.96 -18.61 -7.37
CA LEU A 545 35.96 -19.68 -7.48
C LEU A 545 37.36 -19.13 -7.24
N PRO A 546 38.28 -19.89 -6.60
CA PRO A 546 39.67 -19.48 -6.45
C PRO A 546 40.36 -19.27 -7.81
N PRO A 547 41.24 -18.26 -7.99
CA PRO A 547 41.91 -18.00 -9.27
C PRO A 547 42.60 -19.21 -9.90
N ALA A 548 43.22 -20.09 -9.09
CA ALA A 548 43.89 -21.30 -9.55
C ALA A 548 42.94 -22.37 -10.13
N GLU A 549 41.65 -22.30 -9.83
CA GLU A 549 40.60 -23.14 -10.40
C GLU A 549 39.96 -22.48 -11.63
N ARG A 550 39.78 -21.14 -11.61
CA ARG A 550 39.18 -20.37 -12.72
C ARG A 550 39.82 -20.67 -14.07
N THR A 551 41.14 -20.85 -14.12
CA THR A 551 41.91 -21.08 -15.35
C THR A 551 41.79 -22.51 -15.90
N LYS A 552 41.15 -23.43 -15.18
CA LYS A 552 41.05 -24.86 -15.55
C LYS A 552 39.65 -25.27 -15.98
N THR A 553 38.68 -24.37 -15.89
CA THR A 553 37.27 -24.70 -16.12
C THR A 553 36.52 -23.53 -16.74
N PHE A 554 35.46 -23.86 -17.46
CA PHE A 554 34.45 -22.91 -17.91
C PHE A 554 33.25 -22.82 -16.94
N ALA A 555 33.35 -23.43 -15.76
CA ALA A 555 32.36 -23.25 -14.70
C ALA A 555 32.19 -21.77 -14.32
N GLU A 556 30.98 -21.41 -13.92
CA GLU A 556 30.63 -20.04 -13.53
C GLU A 556 31.53 -19.56 -12.38
N VAL A 557 32.17 -18.40 -12.55
CA VAL A 557 33.16 -17.90 -11.57
C VAL A 557 32.49 -17.33 -10.32
N GLU A 558 31.49 -16.48 -10.50
CA GLU A 558 30.72 -15.89 -9.40
C GLU A 558 29.63 -16.89 -8.95
N LEU A 559 29.47 -17.12 -7.64
CA LEU A 559 28.61 -18.17 -7.06
C LEU A 559 27.31 -17.63 -6.43
N GLY A 560 27.05 -16.32 -6.53
CA GLY A 560 25.86 -15.68 -5.97
C GLY A 560 25.87 -15.49 -4.45
N PHE A 561 24.93 -14.67 -3.97
CA PHE A 561 24.71 -14.42 -2.54
C PHE A 561 23.87 -15.51 -1.88
N THR A 562 24.11 -15.72 -0.58
CA THR A 562 23.10 -16.36 0.29
C THR A 562 21.95 -15.40 0.58
N GLU A 563 20.83 -15.91 1.09
CA GLU A 563 19.70 -15.06 1.50
C GLU A 563 20.10 -14.02 2.55
N GLU A 564 20.89 -14.42 3.55
CA GLU A 564 21.38 -13.49 4.58
C GLU A 564 22.22 -12.36 3.99
N GLN A 565 23.18 -12.70 3.10
CA GLN A 565 24.01 -11.70 2.42
C GLN A 565 23.15 -10.75 1.58
N ALA A 566 22.19 -11.28 0.82
CA ALA A 566 21.30 -10.46 0.01
C ALA A 566 20.45 -9.50 0.87
N MET A 567 19.90 -9.98 1.99
CA MET A 567 19.11 -9.14 2.89
C MET A 567 19.96 -8.06 3.59
N ASN A 568 21.19 -8.39 3.98
CA ASN A 568 22.13 -7.44 4.58
C ASN A 568 22.57 -6.38 3.58
N GLU A 569 22.95 -6.79 2.37
CA GLU A 569 23.35 -5.89 1.29
C GLU A 569 22.18 -5.00 0.85
N ALA A 570 20.97 -5.53 0.72
CA ALA A 570 19.78 -4.74 0.40
C ALA A 570 19.46 -3.70 1.48
N SER A 571 19.72 -4.03 2.76
CA SER A 571 19.54 -3.11 3.89
C SER A 571 20.52 -1.93 3.88
N ARG A 572 21.55 -1.95 3.02
CA ARG A 572 22.47 -0.83 2.81
C ARG A 572 21.86 0.27 1.93
N CYS A 573 20.71 0.08 1.27
CA CYS A 573 20.10 1.14 0.46
C CYS A 573 19.80 2.42 1.27
N LEU A 574 20.13 3.60 0.71
CA LEU A 574 19.88 4.92 1.32
C LEU A 574 18.48 5.49 1.06
N GLU A 575 17.64 4.78 0.28
CA GLU A 575 16.25 5.18 0.01
C GLU A 575 16.14 6.57 -0.65
N CYS A 576 16.97 6.85 -1.66
CA CYS A 576 17.09 8.19 -2.26
C CYS A 576 15.80 8.70 -2.94
N GLY A 577 15.02 7.80 -3.56
CA GLY A 577 13.78 8.11 -4.26
C GLY A 577 12.59 8.31 -3.32
N CYS A 578 11.63 9.13 -3.75
CA CYS A 578 10.48 9.55 -2.94
C CYS A 578 9.39 8.47 -2.87
N SER A 579 8.97 8.09 -1.66
CA SER A 579 7.87 7.14 -1.43
C SER A 579 6.51 7.63 -1.96
N ALA A 580 6.37 8.91 -2.26
CA ALA A 580 5.15 9.49 -2.83
C ALA A 580 5.17 9.56 -4.37
N PHE A 581 6.18 8.99 -5.05
CA PHE A 581 6.38 9.11 -6.50
C PHE A 581 5.12 8.88 -7.34
N PHE A 582 4.34 7.84 -7.03
CA PHE A 582 3.14 7.46 -7.77
C PHE A 582 1.89 8.26 -7.40
N ASP A 583 1.85 8.90 -6.22
CA ASP A 583 0.69 9.64 -5.71
C ASP A 583 0.92 11.16 -5.62
N CYS A 584 2.06 11.66 -6.10
CA CYS A 584 2.43 13.08 -5.99
C CYS A 584 1.69 13.93 -7.01
N ALA A 585 0.72 14.73 -6.55
CA ALA A 585 -0.06 15.62 -7.41
C ALA A 585 0.81 16.69 -8.08
N LEU A 586 1.84 17.20 -7.40
CA LEU A 586 2.78 18.17 -7.98
C LEU A 586 3.51 17.59 -9.20
N ARG A 587 3.95 16.34 -9.11
CA ARG A 587 4.60 15.62 -10.21
C ARG A 587 3.63 15.36 -11.36
N LYS A 588 2.40 14.92 -11.07
CA LYS A 588 1.35 14.73 -12.08
C LYS A 588 1.19 16.01 -12.89
N TYR A 589 0.86 17.12 -12.23
CA TYR A 589 0.64 18.39 -12.93
C TYR A 589 1.90 18.93 -13.62
N ALA A 590 3.09 18.76 -13.03
CA ALA A 590 4.33 19.14 -13.70
C ALA A 590 4.57 18.37 -15.01
N THR A 591 4.12 17.10 -15.06
CA THR A 591 4.11 16.30 -16.28
C THR A 591 3.09 16.84 -17.28
N ASP A 592 1.84 17.03 -16.85
CA ASP A 592 0.72 17.44 -17.70
C ASP A 592 0.96 18.80 -18.39
N PHE A 593 1.66 19.72 -17.72
CA PHE A 593 1.97 21.06 -18.23
C PHE A 593 3.39 21.20 -18.80
N GLY A 594 4.18 20.12 -18.90
CA GLY A 594 5.52 20.15 -19.50
C GLY A 594 6.47 21.14 -18.83
N VAL A 595 6.55 21.07 -17.50
CA VAL A 595 7.33 21.99 -16.66
C VAL A 595 8.83 21.77 -16.80
N ASP A 596 9.58 22.87 -16.92
CA ASP A 596 11.04 22.87 -16.82
C ASP A 596 11.47 23.44 -15.46
N ILE A 597 12.02 22.57 -14.61
CA ILE A 597 12.47 22.95 -13.25
C ILE A 597 13.62 23.97 -13.28
N THR A 598 14.35 24.07 -14.39
CA THR A 598 15.55 24.91 -14.49
C THR A 598 15.25 26.38 -14.77
N ARG A 599 14.00 26.71 -15.15
CA ARG A 599 13.62 28.05 -15.64
C ARG A 599 13.74 29.16 -14.59
N PHE A 600 13.38 28.88 -13.34
CA PHE A 600 13.39 29.86 -12.24
C PHE A 600 14.33 29.44 -11.10
N LEU A 601 15.46 28.81 -11.41
CA LEU A 601 16.45 28.47 -10.40
C LEU A 601 16.97 29.72 -9.69
N GLY A 602 17.10 29.62 -8.37
CA GLY A 602 17.62 30.65 -7.49
C GLY A 602 18.14 30.05 -6.19
N ASP A 603 18.13 30.80 -5.09
CA ASP A 603 18.50 30.26 -3.78
C ASP A 603 17.53 29.15 -3.34
N VAL A 604 18.08 27.95 -3.15
CA VAL A 604 17.32 26.78 -2.71
C VAL A 604 17.60 26.50 -1.25
N ARG A 605 16.54 26.25 -0.49
CA ARG A 605 16.66 25.95 0.93
C ARG A 605 16.77 24.47 1.17
N GLN A 606 17.78 24.13 1.95
CA GLN A 606 18.05 22.78 2.39
C GLN A 606 17.72 22.67 3.87
N TYR A 607 16.85 21.74 4.20
CA TYR A 607 16.39 21.48 5.55
C TYR A 607 16.76 20.06 5.96
N LYS A 608 17.15 19.88 7.23
CA LYS A 608 17.28 18.56 7.82
C LYS A 608 15.90 17.89 7.83
N ILE A 609 15.84 16.63 7.39
CA ILE A 609 14.64 15.81 7.47
C ILE A 609 14.40 15.46 8.95
N ASP A 610 13.22 15.78 9.46
CA ASP A 610 12.81 15.44 10.83
C ASP A 610 12.16 14.05 10.82
N ARG A 611 12.82 13.14 11.53
CA ARG A 611 12.42 11.75 11.76
C ARG A 611 12.33 11.47 13.27
N ASP A 612 11.95 12.44 14.09
CA ASP A 612 11.85 12.22 15.54
C ASP A 612 10.53 11.51 15.92
N HIS A 613 9.41 11.82 15.26
CA HIS A 613 8.13 11.17 15.54
C HIS A 613 8.14 9.69 15.08
N PRO A 614 7.64 8.72 15.88
CA PRO A 614 7.76 7.28 15.56
C PRO A 614 7.01 6.85 14.29
N PHE A 615 5.93 7.54 13.93
CA PHE A 615 5.08 7.20 12.77
C PHE A 615 5.10 8.21 11.62
N ILE A 616 5.69 9.40 11.81
CA ILE A 616 5.57 10.51 10.86
C ILE A 616 6.97 11.00 10.52
N SER A 617 7.23 11.24 9.24
CA SER A 617 8.45 11.89 8.75
C SER A 617 8.07 13.24 8.15
N LEU A 618 8.84 14.28 8.48
CA LEU A 618 8.68 15.62 7.96
C LEU A 618 9.90 15.96 7.11
N ASP A 619 9.68 16.21 5.82
CA ASP A 619 10.71 16.60 4.86
C ASP A 619 10.34 17.95 4.23
N PRO A 620 10.76 19.07 4.87
CA PRO A 620 10.42 20.40 4.40
C PRO A 620 10.98 20.72 3.00
N ASN A 621 11.99 19.97 2.52
CA ASN A 621 12.56 20.15 1.18
C ASN A 621 11.54 19.86 0.06
N LYS A 622 10.50 19.08 0.36
CA LYS A 622 9.40 18.76 -0.57
C LYS A 622 8.20 19.70 -0.43
N CYS A 623 8.23 20.62 0.54
CA CYS A 623 7.07 21.43 0.89
C CYS A 623 6.87 22.58 -0.12
N ILE A 624 5.65 22.72 -0.62
CA ILE A 624 5.23 23.83 -1.50
C ILE A 624 4.47 24.93 -0.74
N ALA A 625 4.56 24.94 0.60
CA ALA A 625 3.89 25.92 1.47
C ALA A 625 2.36 26.09 1.24
N CYS A 626 1.68 25.05 0.75
CA CYS A 626 0.26 25.12 0.40
C CYS A 626 -0.70 25.31 1.60
N GLY A 627 -0.22 25.06 2.83
CA GLY A 627 -0.97 25.27 4.07
C GLY A 627 -1.99 24.18 4.43
N ARG A 628 -2.28 23.22 3.55
CA ARG A 628 -3.31 22.18 3.81
C ARG A 628 -3.10 21.44 5.12
N CYS A 629 -1.89 20.95 5.40
CA CYS A 629 -1.58 20.23 6.64
C CYS A 629 -1.76 21.09 7.90
N VAL A 630 -1.34 22.37 7.85
CA VAL A 630 -1.51 23.33 8.95
C VAL A 630 -2.99 23.56 9.20
N ARG A 631 -3.74 23.89 8.15
CA ARG A 631 -5.17 24.21 8.22
C ARG A 631 -6.04 23.02 8.62
N THR A 632 -5.75 21.81 8.14
CA THR A 632 -6.41 20.59 8.64
C THR A 632 -6.16 20.40 10.14
N CYS A 633 -4.94 20.69 10.62
CA CYS A 633 -4.59 20.56 12.03
C CYS A 633 -5.23 21.65 12.92
N SER A 634 -5.30 22.90 12.44
CA SER A 634 -5.78 24.04 13.22
C SER A 634 -7.27 24.34 13.04
N GLU A 635 -7.79 24.30 11.81
CA GLU A 635 -9.18 24.70 11.50
C GLU A 635 -10.17 23.55 11.71
N ILE A 636 -9.79 22.32 11.36
CA ILE A 636 -10.66 21.13 11.46
C ILE A 636 -10.46 20.41 12.79
N LEU A 637 -9.23 19.98 13.06
CA LEU A 637 -8.95 19.20 14.27
C LEU A 637 -8.93 20.06 15.55
N LYS A 638 -8.68 21.38 15.41
CA LYS A 638 -8.52 22.34 16.53
C LYS A 638 -7.33 22.02 17.46
N ILE A 639 -6.26 21.46 16.89
CA ILE A 639 -5.06 21.01 17.64
C ILE A 639 -3.89 22.00 17.51
N SER A 640 -3.68 22.50 16.28
CA SER A 640 -2.61 23.45 15.96
C SER A 640 -1.18 22.94 16.28
N ALA A 641 -0.91 21.66 16.01
CA ALA A 641 0.42 21.05 16.17
C ALA A 641 1.45 21.47 15.09
N LEU A 642 0.97 21.92 13.93
CA LEU A 642 1.78 22.39 12.81
C LEU A 642 1.46 23.86 12.54
N GLY A 643 2.46 24.62 12.11
CA GLY A 643 2.32 26.02 11.74
C GLY A 643 3.32 26.47 10.68
N PHE A 644 3.12 27.66 10.14
CA PHE A 644 4.13 28.37 9.36
C PHE A 644 5.09 29.08 10.33
N VAL A 645 6.37 28.73 10.25
CA VAL A 645 7.44 29.35 11.01
C VAL A 645 8.22 30.30 10.10
N TYR A 646 8.69 31.41 10.68
CA TYR A 646 9.32 32.55 9.97
C TYR A 646 8.35 33.29 9.03
N ARG A 647 8.87 34.23 8.23
CA ARG A 647 8.11 35.10 7.33
C ARG A 647 8.81 35.31 5.99
N GLY A 648 8.01 35.74 5.00
CA GLY A 648 8.48 36.04 3.65
C GLY A 648 9.08 34.80 3.00
N PHE A 649 10.23 34.98 2.35
CA PHE A 649 10.96 33.88 1.75
C PHE A 649 11.16 32.77 2.78
N LYS A 650 11.76 33.02 3.95
CA LYS A 650 12.11 31.98 4.95
C LYS A 650 10.94 31.16 5.54
N SER A 651 9.69 31.47 5.20
CA SER A 651 8.51 30.73 5.65
C SER A 651 8.62 29.23 5.36
N VAL A 652 8.36 28.39 6.37
CA VAL A 652 8.41 26.93 6.26
C VAL A 652 7.37 26.30 7.19
N VAL A 653 6.77 25.19 6.76
CA VAL A 653 5.90 24.41 7.65
C VAL A 653 6.75 23.60 8.61
N LYS A 654 6.55 23.80 9.91
CA LYS A 654 7.23 23.09 11.00
C LYS A 654 6.25 22.82 12.14
N PRO A 655 6.60 21.93 13.09
CA PRO A 655 5.85 21.83 14.34
C PRO A 655 5.85 23.18 15.08
N SER A 656 4.76 23.45 15.79
CA SER A 656 4.53 24.72 16.47
C SER A 656 5.65 25.05 17.46
N MET A 657 6.09 26.32 17.45
CA MET A 657 7.19 26.83 18.28
C MET A 657 8.54 26.13 18.05
N GLU A 658 8.74 25.51 16.87
CA GLU A 658 9.95 24.75 16.51
C GLU A 658 10.28 23.59 17.47
N LYS A 659 9.29 23.13 18.25
CA LYS A 659 9.42 21.95 19.08
C LYS A 659 9.50 20.69 18.22
N LYS A 660 9.90 19.56 18.82
CA LYS A 660 9.67 18.26 18.18
C LYS A 660 8.17 18.01 18.05
N LEU A 661 7.72 17.32 17.00
CA LEU A 661 6.28 17.10 16.80
C LEU A 661 5.61 16.41 18.02
N LEU A 662 6.28 15.48 18.68
CA LEU A 662 5.81 14.82 19.92
C LEU A 662 5.68 15.77 21.12
N GLN A 663 6.39 16.89 21.12
CA GLN A 663 6.34 17.91 22.19
C GLN A 663 5.30 19.01 21.90
N THR A 664 4.51 18.85 20.83
CA THR A 664 3.36 19.70 20.51
C THR A 664 2.06 19.00 20.89
N ASN A 665 0.91 19.62 20.62
CA ASN A 665 -0.41 19.01 20.85
C ASN A 665 -0.76 17.87 19.85
N CYS A 666 0.20 17.37 19.07
CA CYS A 666 -0.04 16.35 18.04
C CYS A 666 -0.62 15.07 18.66
N ILE A 667 -1.84 14.69 18.24
CA ILE A 667 -2.49 13.42 18.66
C ILE A 667 -2.16 12.23 17.73
N SER A 668 -1.19 12.39 16.84
CA SER A 668 -0.74 11.34 15.91
C SER A 668 -1.88 10.72 15.06
N CYS A 669 -2.84 11.53 14.60
CA CYS A 669 -3.95 11.05 13.76
C CYS A 669 -3.56 10.83 12.28
N GLY A 670 -2.43 11.39 11.83
CA GLY A 670 -1.94 11.26 10.45
C GLY A 670 -2.74 11.99 9.37
N ASN A 671 -3.77 12.80 9.72
CA ASN A 671 -4.55 13.57 8.74
C ASN A 671 -3.69 14.61 7.98
N CYS A 672 -2.57 15.06 8.56
CA CYS A 672 -1.58 15.91 7.86
C CYS A 672 -0.84 15.17 6.73
N ILE A 673 -0.66 13.85 6.82
CA ILE A 673 -0.11 13.02 5.74
C ILE A 673 -1.10 12.99 4.57
N ALA A 674 -2.38 12.73 4.86
CA ALA A 674 -3.43 12.68 3.84
C ALA A 674 -3.66 14.04 3.14
N ALA A 675 -3.49 15.14 3.88
CA ALA A 675 -3.62 16.49 3.35
C ALA A 675 -2.41 16.96 2.51
N CYS A 676 -1.27 16.27 2.58
CA CYS A 676 -0.03 16.70 1.92
C CYS A 676 0.05 16.25 0.45
N PRO A 677 0.03 17.15 -0.55
CA PRO A 677 0.01 16.78 -1.96
C PRO A 677 1.38 16.36 -2.54
N THR A 678 2.49 16.59 -1.82
CA THR A 678 3.86 16.43 -2.35
C THR A 678 4.72 15.41 -1.62
N GLY A 679 4.17 14.70 -0.63
CA GLY A 679 4.97 13.82 0.22
C GLY A 679 6.00 14.53 1.10
N ALA A 680 5.79 15.81 1.43
CA ALA A 680 6.58 16.52 2.46
C ALA A 680 6.27 16.04 3.88
N ILE A 681 5.07 15.50 4.10
CA ILE A 681 4.69 14.80 5.32
C ILE A 681 4.30 13.39 4.91
N THR A 682 5.06 12.39 5.38
CA THR A 682 4.83 10.99 5.03
C THR A 682 4.76 10.11 6.27
N GLU A 683 4.17 8.94 6.09
CA GLU A 683 4.22 7.90 7.10
C GLU A 683 5.60 7.25 7.12
N LYS A 684 6.12 6.99 8.33
CA LYS A 684 7.24 6.07 8.51
C LYS A 684 6.74 4.65 8.35
N LEU A 685 7.04 4.09 7.18
CA LEU A 685 6.60 2.75 6.81
C LEU A 685 7.23 1.71 7.76
N PRO A 686 6.45 0.73 8.27
CA PRO A 686 6.93 -0.27 9.22
C PRO A 686 7.75 -1.40 8.55
N PHE A 687 8.27 -1.15 7.35
CA PHE A 687 9.05 -2.10 6.57
C PHE A 687 10.55 -1.91 6.82
N ARG A 688 11.33 -2.99 6.65
CA ARG A 688 12.79 -2.92 6.80
C ARG A 688 13.40 -1.87 5.88
N LYS A 689 12.91 -1.82 4.64
CA LYS A 689 13.25 -0.79 3.64
C LYS A 689 12.01 -0.41 2.83
N PRO A 690 11.62 0.87 2.77
CA PRO A 690 10.55 1.33 1.89
C PRO A 690 11.04 1.61 0.46
N GLY A 691 10.35 1.07 -0.53
CA GLY A 691 10.53 1.41 -1.94
C GLY A 691 9.51 2.44 -2.41
N PRO A 692 9.78 3.17 -3.51
CA PRO A 692 8.77 3.90 -4.24
C PRO A 692 7.97 2.86 -5.03
N TRP A 693 6.94 2.25 -4.43
CA TRP A 693 6.11 1.25 -5.10
C TRP A 693 4.78 1.86 -5.51
N ALA A 694 4.26 1.42 -6.67
CA ALA A 694 2.88 1.69 -7.01
C ALA A 694 1.97 0.95 -6.03
N SER A 695 0.81 1.53 -5.72
CA SER A 695 -0.15 0.90 -4.81
C SER A 695 -1.53 0.80 -5.43
N LYS A 696 -2.18 -0.36 -5.28
CA LYS A 696 -3.62 -0.51 -5.50
C LYS A 696 -4.36 -0.08 -4.23
N LYS A 697 -5.41 0.71 -4.38
CA LYS A 697 -6.31 1.08 -3.28
C LYS A 697 -7.43 0.05 -3.18
N VAL A 698 -7.65 -0.49 -1.99
CA VAL A 698 -8.79 -1.38 -1.68
C VAL A 698 -9.50 -0.80 -0.46
N GLU A 699 -10.79 -0.51 -0.59
CA GLU A 699 -11.57 0.08 0.50
C GLU A 699 -12.10 -1.00 1.44
N SER A 700 -12.20 -0.67 2.73
CA SER A 700 -12.67 -1.57 3.78
C SER A 700 -13.08 -0.74 5.01
N VAL A 701 -13.44 -1.42 6.10
CA VAL A 701 -13.95 -0.81 7.34
C VAL A 701 -12.95 -0.98 8.47
N CYS A 702 -12.75 0.07 9.25
CA CYS A 702 -11.90 0.03 10.44
C CYS A 702 -12.54 -0.85 11.51
N SER A 703 -11.82 -1.87 11.97
CA SER A 703 -12.32 -2.75 13.02
C SER A 703 -12.14 -2.21 14.44
N TYR A 704 -11.62 -0.99 14.65
CA TYR A 704 -11.29 -0.44 15.98
C TYR A 704 -12.49 -0.01 16.83
N CYS A 705 -12.86 1.27 16.78
CA CYS A 705 -13.93 1.84 17.59
C CYS A 705 -15.30 1.69 16.93
N SER A 706 -16.39 1.90 17.67
CA SER A 706 -17.78 1.74 17.20
C SER A 706 -18.22 2.68 16.08
N MET A 707 -17.39 3.66 15.71
CA MET A 707 -17.61 4.47 14.51
C MET A 707 -17.44 3.68 13.20
N GLY A 708 -16.66 2.60 13.19
CA GLY A 708 -16.45 1.78 11.99
C GLY A 708 -15.98 2.59 10.78
N CYS A 709 -14.97 3.44 10.91
CA CYS A 709 -14.58 4.36 9.83
C CYS A 709 -14.21 3.65 8.52
N ASN A 710 -14.65 4.14 7.36
CA ASN A 710 -14.16 3.65 6.08
C ASN A 710 -12.68 4.04 5.92
N LEU A 711 -11.86 3.09 5.47
CA LEU A 711 -10.42 3.26 5.24
C LEU A 711 -10.01 2.64 3.91
N SER A 712 -8.85 3.06 3.38
CA SER A 712 -8.31 2.57 2.12
C SER A 712 -6.97 1.90 2.36
N TYR A 713 -6.87 0.60 2.11
CA TYR A 713 -5.61 -0.11 2.11
C TYR A 713 -4.85 0.20 0.81
N LYS A 714 -3.67 0.80 0.94
CA LYS A 714 -2.69 0.95 -0.15
C LYS A 714 -1.83 -0.30 -0.20
N VAL A 715 -2.18 -1.21 -1.09
CA VAL A 715 -1.52 -2.49 -1.32
C VAL A 715 -0.42 -2.31 -2.35
N PHE A 716 0.84 -2.46 -1.94
CA PHE A 716 2.00 -2.41 -2.83
C PHE A 716 2.27 -3.79 -3.44
N HIS A 717 2.26 -4.81 -2.59
CA HIS A 717 2.48 -6.21 -2.93
C HIS A 717 1.67 -7.12 -1.99
N ASP A 718 1.76 -8.42 -2.20
CA ASP A 718 1.11 -9.41 -1.33
C ASP A 718 1.53 -9.24 0.14
N HIS A 719 0.53 -9.01 1.00
CA HIS A 719 0.67 -8.63 2.41
C HIS A 719 1.65 -7.48 2.72
N CYS A 720 1.95 -6.62 1.73
CA CYS A 720 2.74 -5.40 1.89
C CYS A 720 1.84 -4.19 1.64
N PHE A 721 1.32 -3.59 2.71
CA PHE A 721 0.32 -2.52 2.60
C PHE A 721 0.43 -1.47 3.72
N THR A 722 -0.21 -0.32 3.49
CA THR A 722 -0.44 0.73 4.50
C THR A 722 -1.90 1.18 4.48
N VAL A 723 -2.33 1.94 5.48
CA VAL A 723 -3.66 2.54 5.51
C VAL A 723 -3.61 3.99 5.09
N ALA A 724 -4.54 4.37 4.22
CA ALA A 724 -4.79 5.73 3.78
C ALA A 724 -6.26 6.10 3.99
N ASN A 725 -6.53 7.39 3.88
CA ASN A 725 -7.86 7.94 3.99
C ASN A 725 -8.65 7.64 2.70
N VAL A 726 -9.93 7.27 2.84
CA VAL A 726 -10.88 7.15 1.72
C VAL A 726 -11.29 8.52 1.18
N ASN A 727 -12.01 8.52 0.07
CA ASN A 727 -12.63 9.72 -0.48
C ASN A 727 -13.61 10.38 0.51
N GLY A 728 -13.84 11.68 0.32
CA GLY A 728 -14.58 12.53 1.26
C GLY A 728 -16.08 12.26 1.39
N THR A 729 -16.64 11.32 0.62
CA THR A 729 -18.07 10.96 0.59
C THR A 729 -18.48 9.94 1.66
N SER A 730 -17.51 9.25 2.27
CA SER A 730 -17.73 8.34 3.40
C SER A 730 -18.31 9.05 4.63
N HIS A 731 -18.92 8.30 5.55
CA HIS A 731 -19.52 8.87 6.77
C HIS A 731 -18.48 9.52 7.69
N ASN A 732 -17.23 9.04 7.70
CA ASN A 732 -16.09 9.66 8.38
C ASN A 732 -15.43 10.79 7.56
N LYS A 733 -15.98 11.14 6.39
CA LYS A 733 -15.48 12.15 5.45
C LYS A 733 -14.00 11.98 5.13
N GLY A 734 -13.49 10.74 5.12
CA GLY A 734 -12.09 10.42 4.95
C GLY A 734 -11.17 10.99 6.04
N TYR A 735 -11.62 11.13 7.29
CA TYR A 735 -10.76 11.37 8.45
C TYR A 735 -10.50 10.06 9.20
N LEU A 736 -9.30 9.93 9.77
CA LEU A 736 -8.91 8.79 10.60
C LEU A 736 -8.28 9.25 11.92
N CYS A 737 -8.37 8.40 12.93
CA CYS A 737 -7.64 8.53 14.19
C CYS A 737 -6.31 7.75 14.14
N SER A 738 -5.52 7.81 15.22
CA SER A 738 -4.25 7.09 15.32
C SER A 738 -4.42 5.56 15.20
N LYS A 739 -5.48 4.98 15.79
CA LYS A 739 -5.81 3.55 15.67
C LYS A 739 -6.11 3.18 14.21
N GLY A 740 -7.01 3.89 13.55
CA GLY A 740 -7.37 3.64 12.16
C GLY A 740 -6.19 3.84 11.19
N ARG A 741 -5.35 4.85 11.42
CA ARG A 741 -4.23 5.17 10.53
C ARG A 741 -3.02 4.25 10.71
N PHE A 742 -2.65 3.96 11.96
CA PHE A 742 -1.38 3.29 12.27
C PHE A 742 -1.54 1.90 12.91
N GLY A 743 -2.75 1.56 13.39
CA GLY A 743 -3.04 0.32 14.10
C GLY A 743 -2.86 -0.94 13.26
N TYR A 744 -2.98 -0.85 11.93
CA TYR A 744 -2.75 -1.99 11.01
C TYR A 744 -1.40 -2.70 11.19
N ARG A 745 -0.43 -2.08 11.87
CA ARG A 745 0.91 -2.65 12.15
C ARG A 745 0.88 -3.99 12.88
N TYR A 746 -0.14 -4.29 13.69
CA TYR A 746 -0.25 -5.61 14.31
C TYR A 746 -0.47 -6.72 13.27
N MET A 747 -1.15 -6.41 12.15
CA MET A 747 -1.40 -7.35 11.06
C MET A 747 -0.13 -7.70 10.27
N LEU A 748 0.93 -6.89 10.42
CA LEU A 748 2.25 -7.12 9.83
C LEU A 748 3.23 -7.81 10.79
N ASP A 749 2.81 -8.11 12.03
CA ASP A 749 3.66 -8.76 13.02
C ASP A 749 3.97 -10.22 12.59
N LYS A 750 5.24 -10.61 12.73
CA LYS A 750 5.72 -11.94 12.31
C LYS A 750 5.30 -13.05 13.28
N GLY A 751 4.88 -12.72 14.50
CA GLY A 751 4.45 -13.69 15.52
C GLY A 751 3.07 -14.31 15.28
N ARG A 752 2.47 -14.06 14.11
CA ARG A 752 1.12 -14.51 13.74
C ARG A 752 1.05 -16.04 13.58
N LEU A 753 -0.04 -16.64 14.07
CA LEU A 753 -0.36 -18.04 13.82
C LEU A 753 -0.82 -18.26 12.37
N LEU A 754 -0.22 -19.23 11.70
CA LEU A 754 -0.53 -19.60 10.31
C LEU A 754 -1.03 -21.04 10.15
N LYS A 755 -0.82 -21.89 11.16
CA LYS A 755 -1.21 -23.29 11.18
C LYS A 755 -1.91 -23.65 12.49
N PRO A 756 -2.83 -24.63 12.48
CA PRO A 756 -3.40 -25.21 13.69
C PRO A 756 -2.34 -25.74 14.64
N MET A 757 -2.61 -25.66 15.93
CA MET A 757 -1.74 -26.16 17.00
C MET A 757 -2.52 -27.08 17.94
N LEU A 758 -1.88 -28.18 18.35
CA LEU A 758 -2.42 -29.12 19.33
C LEU A 758 -1.51 -29.19 20.56
N LYS A 759 -2.08 -29.11 21.76
CA LYS A 759 -1.35 -29.26 23.02
C LYS A 759 -1.10 -30.75 23.28
N LYS A 760 0.16 -31.18 23.17
CA LYS A 760 0.60 -32.55 23.49
C LYS A 760 1.65 -32.51 24.59
N LYS A 761 1.41 -33.22 25.70
CA LYS A 761 2.31 -33.25 26.88
C LYS A 761 2.69 -31.84 27.37
N GLY A 762 1.72 -30.92 27.39
CA GLY A 762 1.91 -29.54 27.85
C GLY A 762 2.64 -28.61 26.86
N ARG A 763 2.85 -29.03 25.59
CA ARG A 763 3.45 -28.18 24.56
C ARG A 763 2.61 -28.18 23.28
N HIS A 764 2.47 -27.02 22.66
CA HIS A 764 1.81 -26.88 21.36
C HIS A 764 2.72 -27.35 20.23
N VAL A 765 2.18 -28.22 19.37
CA VAL A 765 2.82 -28.68 18.14
C VAL A 765 1.94 -28.37 16.94
N GLU A 766 2.55 -28.04 15.80
CA GLU A 766 1.80 -27.82 14.54
C GLU A 766 1.01 -29.08 14.16
N ALA A 767 -0.21 -28.88 13.65
CA ALA A 767 -1.11 -29.94 13.19
C ALA A 767 -1.75 -29.57 11.85
N SER A 768 -2.31 -30.58 11.16
CA SER A 768 -3.17 -30.33 10.00
C SER A 768 -4.52 -29.77 10.43
N TRP A 769 -5.24 -29.11 9.52
CA TRP A 769 -6.61 -28.65 9.76
C TRP A 769 -7.54 -29.80 10.15
N ASP A 770 -7.45 -30.93 9.45
CA ASP A 770 -8.27 -32.11 9.73
C ASP A 770 -8.01 -32.68 11.13
N ASP A 771 -6.73 -32.87 11.51
CA ASP A 771 -6.39 -33.41 12.82
C ASP A 771 -6.85 -32.49 13.96
N ALA A 772 -6.65 -31.18 13.79
CA ALA A 772 -7.00 -30.21 14.82
C ALA A 772 -8.51 -30.09 15.01
N ILE A 773 -9.28 -30.01 13.91
CA ILE A 773 -10.74 -29.94 13.95
C ILE A 773 -11.33 -31.25 14.49
N ASN A 774 -10.86 -32.41 14.03
CA ASN A 774 -11.30 -33.71 14.55
C ASN A 774 -11.06 -33.83 16.06
N THR A 775 -9.87 -33.46 16.51
CA THR A 775 -9.55 -33.48 17.95
C THR A 775 -10.48 -32.58 18.74
N ALA A 776 -10.78 -31.38 18.22
CA ALA A 776 -11.71 -30.47 18.88
C ALA A 776 -13.13 -31.05 18.94
N VAL A 777 -13.62 -31.61 17.83
CA VAL A 777 -14.93 -32.25 17.73
C VAL A 777 -15.05 -33.41 18.72
N ASP A 778 -14.10 -34.34 18.71
CA ASP A 778 -14.10 -35.51 19.60
C ASP A 778 -14.11 -35.11 21.08
N LYS A 779 -13.34 -34.08 21.45
CA LYS A 779 -13.25 -33.60 22.83
C LYS A 779 -14.51 -32.88 23.29
N ILE A 780 -15.07 -32.01 22.46
CA ILE A 780 -16.33 -31.32 22.77
C ILE A 780 -17.47 -32.35 22.85
N GLN A 781 -17.52 -33.31 21.93
CA GLN A 781 -18.52 -34.38 21.93
C GLN A 781 -18.42 -35.22 23.21
N SER A 782 -17.21 -35.61 23.64
CA SER A 782 -16.99 -36.32 24.89
C SER A 782 -17.47 -35.54 26.12
N VAL A 783 -17.32 -34.21 26.12
CA VAL A 783 -17.85 -33.34 27.19
C VAL A 783 -19.38 -33.33 27.16
N ILE A 784 -20.00 -33.17 25.99
CA ILE A 784 -21.46 -33.18 25.83
C ILE A 784 -22.06 -34.52 26.29
N GLU A 785 -21.45 -35.65 25.91
CA GLU A 785 -21.89 -36.98 26.30
C GLU A 785 -21.80 -37.23 27.81
N THR A 786 -20.84 -36.59 28.48
CA THR A 786 -20.61 -36.78 29.92
C THR A 786 -21.43 -35.82 30.77
N TYR A 787 -21.51 -34.55 30.37
CA TYR A 787 -22.01 -33.44 31.20
C TYR A 787 -23.21 -32.72 30.60
N GLY A 788 -23.67 -33.09 29.42
CA GLY A 788 -24.75 -32.41 28.70
C GLY A 788 -24.29 -31.20 27.88
N PRO A 789 -25.10 -30.76 26.90
CA PRO A 789 -24.77 -29.63 26.03
C PRO A 789 -24.62 -28.29 26.78
N GLU A 790 -25.33 -28.12 27.90
CA GLU A 790 -25.25 -26.96 28.78
C GLU A 790 -23.90 -26.79 29.49
N SER A 791 -22.99 -27.77 29.36
CA SER A 791 -21.61 -27.67 29.87
C SER A 791 -20.65 -27.05 28.86
N VAL A 792 -21.10 -26.74 27.64
CA VAL A 792 -20.29 -26.10 26.60
C VAL A 792 -20.65 -24.62 26.51
N ALA A 793 -19.65 -23.74 26.44
CA ALA A 793 -19.83 -22.30 26.24
C ALA A 793 -18.94 -21.76 25.11
N LEU A 794 -19.50 -20.80 24.36
CA LEU A 794 -18.83 -20.15 23.24
C LEU A 794 -18.72 -18.64 23.49
N PHE A 795 -17.58 -18.08 23.13
CA PHE A 795 -17.29 -16.65 23.28
C PHE A 795 -16.84 -16.06 21.96
N ALA A 796 -17.43 -14.94 21.57
CA ALA A 796 -17.12 -14.26 20.32
C ALA A 796 -16.60 -12.85 20.56
N SER A 797 -15.64 -12.46 19.72
CA SER A 797 -15.09 -11.11 19.74
C SER A 797 -16.05 -10.12 19.07
N PRO A 798 -16.24 -8.91 19.64
CA PRO A 798 -16.96 -7.80 18.97
C PRO A 798 -16.19 -7.18 17.78
N ARG A 799 -15.18 -7.89 17.27
CA ARG A 799 -14.40 -7.58 16.06
C ARG A 799 -14.69 -8.53 14.90
N MET A 800 -15.37 -9.64 15.17
CA MET A 800 -15.84 -10.57 14.15
C MET A 800 -16.95 -9.91 13.33
N THR A 801 -17.13 -10.36 12.08
CA THR A 801 -18.16 -9.84 11.18
C THR A 801 -19.54 -10.30 11.63
N ASN A 802 -20.59 -9.60 11.20
CA ASN A 802 -21.97 -10.01 11.49
C ASN A 802 -22.24 -11.45 11.00
N GLU A 803 -21.68 -11.82 9.86
CA GLU A 803 -21.81 -13.14 9.26
C GLU A 803 -21.14 -14.22 10.12
N GLU A 804 -19.91 -13.96 10.58
CA GLU A 804 -19.20 -14.85 11.50
C GLU A 804 -19.95 -15.03 12.83
N LEU A 805 -20.48 -13.93 13.39
CA LEU A 805 -21.22 -13.92 14.65
C LEU A 805 -22.56 -14.67 14.53
N TYR A 806 -23.29 -14.45 13.42
CA TYR A 806 -24.56 -15.12 13.14
C TYR A 806 -24.41 -16.64 13.03
N ILE A 807 -23.43 -17.12 12.27
CA ILE A 807 -23.23 -18.57 12.14
C ILE A 807 -22.67 -19.18 13.42
N LEU A 808 -21.87 -18.45 14.20
CA LEU A 808 -21.34 -18.95 15.47
C LEU A 808 -22.47 -19.18 16.48
N GLN A 809 -23.40 -18.23 16.60
CA GLN A 809 -24.55 -18.43 17.49
C GLN A 809 -25.47 -19.55 17.01
N LYS A 810 -25.64 -19.68 15.69
CA LYS A 810 -26.43 -20.74 15.08
C LYS A 810 -25.77 -22.09 15.38
N PHE A 811 -24.45 -22.18 15.30
CA PHE A 811 -23.69 -23.39 15.63
C PHE A 811 -23.83 -23.75 17.10
N ALA A 812 -23.73 -22.77 18.02
CA ALA A 812 -23.94 -23.00 19.44
C ALA A 812 -25.32 -23.63 19.72
N ARG A 813 -26.39 -23.04 19.16
CA ARG A 813 -27.76 -23.45 19.47
C ARG A 813 -28.21 -24.69 18.70
N VAL A 814 -27.94 -24.74 17.39
CA VAL A 814 -28.39 -25.83 16.50
C VAL A 814 -27.43 -27.01 16.53
N GLY A 815 -26.12 -26.75 16.50
CA GLY A 815 -25.10 -27.80 16.42
C GLY A 815 -24.74 -28.40 17.79
N LEU A 816 -24.51 -27.53 18.78
CA LEU A 816 -24.10 -27.98 20.11
C LEU A 816 -25.24 -28.08 21.11
N GLY A 817 -26.42 -27.54 20.79
CA GLY A 817 -27.59 -27.57 21.68
C GLY A 817 -27.47 -26.66 22.91
N THR A 818 -26.58 -25.66 22.88
CA THR A 818 -26.30 -24.78 24.02
C THR A 818 -26.70 -23.33 23.74
N ASN A 819 -27.17 -22.64 24.79
CA ASN A 819 -27.41 -21.19 24.77
C ASN A 819 -26.37 -20.42 25.61
N ASN A 820 -25.28 -21.09 26.03
CA ASN A 820 -24.16 -20.47 26.73
C ASN A 820 -23.27 -19.73 25.73
N LEU A 821 -23.68 -18.53 25.37
CA LEU A 821 -23.02 -17.72 24.36
C LEU A 821 -22.83 -16.29 24.88
N GLY A 822 -21.68 -15.70 24.62
CA GLY A 822 -21.45 -14.31 24.98
C GLY A 822 -20.10 -13.75 24.51
N SER A 823 -19.64 -12.68 25.15
CA SER A 823 -18.34 -12.07 24.93
C SER A 823 -17.73 -11.70 26.28
N PHE A 824 -16.47 -12.05 26.51
CA PHE A 824 -15.73 -11.63 27.71
C PHE A 824 -15.67 -10.11 27.82
N SER A 825 -15.53 -9.42 26.69
CA SER A 825 -15.51 -7.96 26.63
C SER A 825 -16.76 -7.32 27.22
N ASN A 826 -17.93 -7.96 27.11
CA ASN A 826 -19.18 -7.48 27.67
C ASN A 826 -19.45 -8.03 29.08
N LEU A 827 -19.29 -9.34 29.25
CA LEU A 827 -19.63 -10.03 30.50
C LEU A 827 -18.73 -9.59 31.66
N MET A 828 -17.41 -9.54 31.45
CA MET A 828 -16.46 -9.25 32.54
C MET A 828 -16.37 -7.77 32.86
N ASN A 829 -16.63 -6.90 31.87
CA ASN A 829 -16.70 -5.45 32.10
C ASN A 829 -18.11 -4.98 32.55
N ASN A 830 -19.05 -5.91 32.76
CA ASN A 830 -20.40 -5.65 33.24
C ASN A 830 -21.15 -4.57 32.43
N VAL A 831 -21.14 -4.72 31.10
CA VAL A 831 -21.84 -3.80 30.18
C VAL A 831 -23.36 -3.98 30.31
N GLU A 832 -24.08 -2.88 30.53
CA GLU A 832 -25.55 -2.87 30.73
C GLU A 832 -26.31 -3.00 29.40
N GLN A 833 -26.34 -4.21 28.81
CA GLN A 833 -26.86 -4.43 27.46
C GLN A 833 -28.38 -4.36 27.30
N ASP A 834 -29.14 -4.45 28.39
CA ASP A 834 -30.60 -4.60 28.42
C ASP A 834 -31.30 -3.46 29.18
N CYS A 835 -30.57 -2.40 29.54
CA CYS A 835 -31.06 -1.39 30.48
C CYS A 835 -32.24 -0.53 29.99
N LEU A 836 -32.44 -0.38 28.67
CA LEU A 836 -33.56 0.35 28.07
C LEU A 836 -34.66 -0.58 27.54
N ASP A 837 -34.52 -1.89 27.64
CA ASP A 837 -35.45 -2.84 27.00
C ASP A 837 -36.88 -2.67 27.54
N ASP A 838 -37.04 -2.54 28.87
CA ASP A 838 -38.34 -2.27 29.48
C ASP A 838 -38.92 -0.89 29.11
N MET A 839 -38.07 0.06 28.74
CA MET A 839 -38.46 1.45 28.47
C MET A 839 -38.82 1.65 27.00
N PHE A 840 -37.96 1.21 26.07
CA PHE A 840 -38.08 1.45 24.63
C PHE A 840 -38.34 0.19 23.81
N GLY A 841 -38.21 -0.98 24.43
CA GLY A 841 -38.19 -2.29 23.77
C GLY A 841 -36.77 -2.81 23.53
N LEU A 842 -35.80 -1.91 23.30
CA LEU A 842 -34.43 -2.28 22.93
C LEU A 842 -33.40 -1.26 23.44
N THR A 843 -32.24 -1.75 23.88
CA THR A 843 -31.08 -0.93 24.25
C THR A 843 -30.16 -0.65 23.07
N VAL A 844 -30.60 0.29 22.22
CA VAL A 844 -29.87 0.74 21.03
C VAL A 844 -29.93 2.26 20.87
N SER A 845 -29.02 2.83 20.07
CA SER A 845 -29.11 4.24 19.66
C SER A 845 -30.48 4.51 19.03
N THR A 846 -31.13 5.61 19.37
CA THR A 846 -32.45 5.97 18.82
C THR A 846 -32.36 6.91 17.63
N THR A 847 -31.22 7.59 17.46
CA THR A 847 -30.93 8.49 16.32
C THR A 847 -29.57 8.17 15.70
N THR A 848 -29.17 8.92 14.67
CA THR A 848 -27.91 8.68 13.93
C THR A 848 -26.91 9.80 14.10
N MET A 849 -25.63 9.52 13.84
CA MET A 849 -24.58 10.55 13.83
C MET A 849 -24.76 11.59 12.72
N ASP A 850 -25.61 11.33 11.73
CA ASP A 850 -25.88 12.26 10.63
C ASP A 850 -26.90 13.34 11.04
N GLU A 851 -27.72 13.09 12.07
CA GLU A 851 -28.69 14.04 12.64
C GLU A 851 -28.04 15.12 13.54
N LEU A 852 -26.74 15.02 13.82
CA LEU A 852 -26.03 15.99 14.67
C LEU A 852 -26.16 17.44 14.19
N ASN A 853 -26.24 17.68 12.88
CA ASN A 853 -26.39 19.04 12.34
C ASN A 853 -27.81 19.60 12.53
N ASN A 854 -28.79 18.77 12.85
CA ASN A 854 -30.18 19.17 13.09
C ASN A 854 -30.47 19.42 14.58
N ALA A 855 -29.50 19.13 15.45
CA ALA A 855 -29.61 19.37 16.89
C ALA A 855 -29.31 20.83 17.24
N ASP A 856 -30.09 21.39 18.16
CA ASP A 856 -29.79 22.69 18.77
C ASP A 856 -28.76 22.52 19.90
N VAL A 857 -28.84 21.41 20.62
CA VAL A 857 -27.92 21.05 21.71
C VAL A 857 -27.44 19.61 21.55
N VAL A 858 -26.14 19.42 21.65
CA VAL A 858 -25.51 18.10 21.78
C VAL A 858 -24.96 17.94 23.19
N LEU A 859 -25.49 16.96 23.92
CA LEU A 859 -25.11 16.65 25.29
C LEU A 859 -24.21 15.41 25.32
N VAL A 860 -22.93 15.57 25.67
CA VAL A 860 -21.95 14.48 25.75
C VAL A 860 -21.75 14.09 27.20
N ILE A 861 -22.08 12.84 27.55
CA ILE A 861 -22.03 12.31 28.93
C ILE A 861 -21.21 11.02 28.95
N ASN A 862 -20.37 10.85 29.97
CA ASN A 862 -19.57 9.63 30.18
C ASN A 862 -18.74 9.23 28.95
N ALA A 863 -18.17 10.19 28.22
CA ALA A 863 -17.38 9.90 27.02
C ALA A 863 -16.22 10.88 26.86
N ASP A 864 -14.99 10.37 26.69
CA ASP A 864 -13.87 11.15 26.16
C ASP A 864 -13.67 10.86 24.68
N LEU A 865 -14.40 11.61 23.85
CA LEU A 865 -14.41 11.39 22.40
C LEU A 865 -13.04 11.59 21.74
N SER A 866 -12.15 12.36 22.35
CA SER A 866 -10.84 12.66 21.74
C SER A 866 -9.93 11.44 21.70
N GLU A 867 -10.05 10.56 22.70
CA GLU A 867 -9.32 9.30 22.81
C GLU A 867 -10.14 8.09 22.34
N GLU A 868 -11.44 8.07 22.64
CA GLU A 868 -12.33 6.94 22.34
C GLU A 868 -12.81 6.96 20.88
N ASN A 869 -13.30 8.10 20.40
CA ASN A 869 -14.07 8.21 19.16
C ASN A 869 -13.84 9.56 18.43
N LEU A 870 -12.61 9.82 17.96
CA LEU A 870 -12.22 11.10 17.34
C LEU A 870 -13.17 11.55 16.21
N ILE A 871 -13.74 10.61 15.46
CA ILE A 871 -14.66 10.93 14.36
C ILE A 871 -16.01 11.44 14.88
N ALA A 872 -16.50 10.94 16.01
CA ALA A 872 -17.68 11.50 16.68
C ALA A 872 -17.41 12.96 17.10
N GLU A 873 -16.25 13.22 17.73
CA GLU A 873 -15.84 14.59 18.10
C GLU A 873 -15.79 15.52 16.88
N LEU A 874 -15.26 15.05 15.74
CA LEU A 874 -15.21 15.82 14.50
C LEU A 874 -16.60 16.12 13.93
N LYS A 875 -17.55 15.19 14.03
CA LYS A 875 -18.94 15.43 13.61
C LYS A 875 -19.62 16.46 14.52
N ILE A 876 -19.37 16.42 15.83
CA ILE A 876 -19.86 17.43 16.78
C ILE A 876 -19.27 18.81 16.49
N LYS A 877 -17.95 18.91 16.26
CA LYS A 877 -17.30 20.16 15.83
C LYS A 877 -17.89 20.71 14.52
N ALA A 878 -18.29 19.83 13.60
CA ALA A 878 -18.94 20.24 12.36
C ALA A 878 -20.36 20.79 12.62
N ALA A 879 -21.14 20.15 13.49
CA ALA A 879 -22.46 20.63 13.91
C ALA A 879 -22.37 21.99 14.63
N GLN A 880 -21.39 22.17 15.52
CA GLN A 880 -21.16 23.44 16.21
C GLN A 880 -20.92 24.61 15.24
N LYS A 881 -20.21 24.36 14.13
CA LYS A 881 -20.02 25.38 13.09
C LYS A 881 -21.35 25.85 12.46
N ASN A 882 -22.39 25.02 12.51
CA ASN A 882 -23.73 25.31 12.01
C ASN A 882 -24.67 25.88 13.08
N GLY A 883 -24.19 26.11 14.32
CA GLY A 883 -24.96 26.75 15.39
C GLY A 883 -25.36 25.84 16.55
N THR A 884 -25.08 24.54 16.48
CA THR A 884 -25.35 23.59 17.58
C THR A 884 -24.51 23.93 18.81
N ARG A 885 -25.15 24.02 19.98
CA ARG A 885 -24.47 24.21 21.27
C ARG A 885 -23.98 22.87 21.83
N ILE A 886 -22.77 22.83 22.38
CA ILE A 886 -22.16 21.63 22.96
C ILE A 886 -22.21 21.73 24.48
N VAL A 887 -22.78 20.72 25.13
CA VAL A 887 -22.74 20.56 26.58
C VAL A 887 -21.99 19.29 26.92
N THR A 888 -21.02 19.38 27.84
CA THR A 888 -20.20 18.23 28.27
C THR A 888 -20.41 17.98 29.75
N VAL A 889 -20.63 16.71 30.12
CA VAL A 889 -20.81 16.25 31.50
C VAL A 889 -19.73 15.24 31.84
N ASN A 890 -18.72 15.67 32.60
CA ASN A 890 -17.54 14.86 32.95
C ASN A 890 -16.77 15.51 34.12
N SER A 891 -16.22 14.71 35.04
CA SER A 891 -15.53 15.20 36.24
C SER A 891 -14.13 15.78 35.99
N SER A 892 -13.52 15.55 34.83
CA SER A 892 -12.12 15.87 34.53
C SER A 892 -11.97 16.60 33.21
N GLU A 893 -11.13 17.64 33.11
CA GLU A 893 -10.97 18.41 31.86
C GLU A 893 -10.45 17.53 30.70
N ILE A 894 -11.21 17.46 29.62
CA ILE A 894 -10.88 16.80 28.34
C ILE A 894 -10.81 17.84 27.19
N PRO A 895 -10.18 17.52 26.04
CA PRO A 895 -10.04 18.47 24.92
C PRO A 895 -11.35 19.09 24.44
N LEU A 896 -12.45 18.33 24.48
CA LEU A 896 -13.76 18.80 24.05
C LEU A 896 -14.33 19.92 24.96
N ASN A 897 -13.96 19.95 26.25
CA ASN A 897 -14.45 20.99 27.18
C ASN A 897 -13.98 22.39 26.78
N LYS A 898 -12.84 22.52 26.08
CA LYS A 898 -12.29 23.81 25.65
C LYS A 898 -13.12 24.52 24.59
N ILE A 899 -14.02 23.79 23.95
CA ILE A 899 -14.92 24.30 22.91
C ILE A 899 -16.38 24.10 23.28
N SER A 900 -16.71 23.56 24.47
CA SER A 900 -18.10 23.41 24.87
C SER A 900 -18.69 24.75 25.33
N ASP A 901 -19.98 24.94 25.06
CA ASP A 901 -20.75 26.10 25.50
C ASP A 901 -21.01 26.04 27.01
N LEU A 902 -21.13 24.82 27.56
CA LEU A 902 -21.28 24.57 29.00
C LEU A 902 -20.57 23.27 29.39
N TRP A 903 -19.72 23.35 30.41
CA TRP A 903 -19.10 22.19 31.06
C TRP A 903 -19.64 22.01 32.48
N ILE A 904 -20.30 20.87 32.68
CA ILE A 904 -20.80 20.38 33.95
C ILE A 904 -19.82 19.35 34.48
N ASP A 905 -19.28 19.62 35.66
CA ASP A 905 -18.21 18.87 36.32
C ASP A 905 -18.72 18.18 37.59
N PRO A 906 -19.59 17.15 37.49
CA PRO A 906 -20.14 16.48 38.64
C PRO A 906 -19.09 15.57 39.31
N LYS A 907 -19.34 15.23 40.58
CA LYS A 907 -18.67 14.11 41.25
C LYS A 907 -18.94 12.82 40.48
N ARG A 908 -17.93 11.96 40.35
CA ARG A 908 -18.06 10.65 39.69
C ARG A 908 -19.16 9.81 40.35
N GLY A 909 -19.91 9.08 39.54
CA GLY A 909 -21.01 8.26 40.02
C GLY A 909 -22.27 9.05 40.39
N THR A 910 -22.42 10.29 39.94
CA THR A 910 -23.61 11.13 40.26
C THR A 910 -24.41 11.60 39.04
N ASN A 911 -24.13 11.09 37.83
CA ASN A 911 -24.84 11.49 36.60
C ASN A 911 -26.34 11.18 36.68
N THR A 912 -26.75 10.04 37.27
CA THR A 912 -28.17 9.70 37.47
C THR A 912 -28.89 10.78 38.27
N ALA A 913 -28.28 11.29 39.35
CA ALA A 913 -28.84 12.36 40.16
C ALA A 913 -28.97 13.66 39.36
N LEU A 914 -27.95 13.98 38.56
CA LEU A 914 -27.94 15.14 37.67
C LEU A 914 -29.08 15.07 36.64
N ILE A 915 -29.21 13.94 35.93
CA ILE A 915 -30.21 13.75 34.87
C ILE A 915 -31.64 13.75 35.46
N GLN A 916 -31.86 13.09 36.60
CA GLN A 916 -33.14 13.15 37.31
C GLN A 916 -33.47 14.57 37.79
N GLY A 917 -32.46 15.35 38.16
CA GLY A 917 -32.59 16.79 38.44
C GLY A 917 -33.15 17.57 37.25
N ILE A 918 -32.69 17.28 36.02
CA ILE A 918 -33.24 17.88 34.80
C ILE A 918 -34.71 17.50 34.64
N CYS A 919 -35.05 16.20 34.77
CA CYS A 919 -36.44 15.73 34.69
C CYS A 919 -37.34 16.43 35.71
N LYS A 920 -36.87 16.56 36.96
CA LYS A 920 -37.61 17.26 38.02
C LYS A 920 -37.82 18.74 37.71
N ALA A 921 -36.81 19.42 37.18
CA ALA A 921 -36.91 20.82 36.78
C ALA A 921 -37.91 21.02 35.62
N VAL A 922 -37.95 20.10 34.65
CA VAL A 922 -38.94 20.09 33.56
C VAL A 922 -40.36 19.97 34.13
N ILE A 923 -40.58 19.08 35.08
CA ILE A 923 -41.88 18.88 35.76
C ILE A 923 -42.30 20.11 36.56
N ASP A 924 -41.41 20.64 37.41
CA ASP A 924 -41.72 21.77 38.29
C ASP A 924 -42.08 23.04 37.54
N ARG A 925 -41.53 23.19 36.31
CA ARG A 925 -41.77 24.32 35.41
C ARG A 925 -42.89 24.07 34.40
N GLY A 926 -43.50 22.88 34.40
CA GLY A 926 -44.57 22.51 33.45
C GLY A 926 -44.12 22.49 31.98
N LEU A 927 -42.87 22.10 31.73
CA LEU A 927 -42.24 22.08 30.40
C LEU A 927 -42.33 20.70 29.72
N GLU A 928 -43.11 19.77 30.28
CA GLU A 928 -43.26 18.42 29.74
C GLU A 928 -43.98 18.46 28.37
N ASP A 929 -43.61 17.57 27.44
CA ASP A 929 -44.42 17.35 26.23
C ASP A 929 -45.66 16.52 26.61
N GLN A 930 -46.68 17.23 27.09
CA GLN A 930 -47.92 16.65 27.62
C GLN A 930 -48.63 15.74 26.61
N ALA A 931 -48.57 16.06 25.31
CA ALA A 931 -49.17 15.23 24.27
C ALA A 931 -48.37 13.92 24.11
N PHE A 932 -47.05 14.01 24.00
CA PHE A 932 -46.19 12.83 23.90
C PHE A 932 -46.31 11.93 25.13
N VAL A 933 -46.25 12.50 26.33
CA VAL A 933 -46.38 11.73 27.58
C VAL A 933 -47.73 11.00 27.64
N ARG A 934 -48.84 11.68 27.32
CA ARG A 934 -50.17 11.06 27.36
C ARG A 934 -50.36 9.99 26.29
N ASP A 935 -49.87 10.21 25.07
CA ASP A 935 -50.25 9.38 23.91
C ASP A 935 -49.23 8.28 23.61
N ARG A 936 -47.94 8.50 23.94
CA ARG A 936 -46.82 7.63 23.55
C ARG A 936 -46.13 6.93 24.71
N THR A 937 -46.47 7.24 25.97
CA THR A 937 -45.77 6.70 27.14
C THR A 937 -46.67 6.12 28.21
N GLU A 938 -46.15 5.35 29.16
CA GLU A 938 -46.85 4.81 30.33
C GLU A 938 -45.99 4.92 31.61
N GLY A 939 -46.62 4.83 32.78
CA GLY A 939 -45.91 4.88 34.08
C GLY A 939 -45.53 6.29 34.59
N TYR A 940 -45.96 7.36 33.89
CA TYR A 940 -45.57 8.74 34.18
C TYR A 940 -45.85 9.19 35.62
N ASP A 941 -47.04 8.92 36.16
CA ASP A 941 -47.42 9.38 37.50
C ASP A 941 -46.54 8.78 38.62
N ALA A 942 -46.13 7.52 38.46
CA ALA A 942 -45.24 6.87 39.42
C ALA A 942 -43.84 7.48 39.35
N PHE A 943 -43.34 7.72 38.14
CA PHE A 943 -42.07 8.40 37.90
C PHE A 943 -42.06 9.82 38.47
N LYS A 944 -43.10 10.61 38.21
CA LYS A 944 -43.25 11.96 38.77
C LYS A 944 -43.19 11.97 40.30
N ARG A 945 -43.84 11.01 40.97
CA ARG A 945 -43.76 10.86 42.43
C ARG A 945 -42.36 10.49 42.91
N SER A 946 -41.62 9.66 42.17
CA SER A 946 -40.27 9.23 42.52
C SER A 946 -39.27 10.39 42.62
N LEU A 947 -39.50 11.47 41.87
CA LEU A 947 -38.63 12.65 41.85
C LEU A 947 -38.98 13.70 42.92
N SER A 948 -40.00 13.47 43.75
CA SER A 948 -40.52 14.47 44.70
C SER A 948 -39.49 15.01 45.71
N ALA A 949 -38.50 14.18 46.09
CA ALA A 949 -37.43 14.55 47.01
C ALA A 949 -36.30 15.38 46.37
N LEU A 950 -36.30 15.56 45.05
CA LEU A 950 -35.27 16.31 44.33
C LEU A 950 -35.67 17.78 44.17
N ASN A 951 -34.70 18.66 44.38
CA ASN A 951 -34.71 20.07 43.99
C ASN A 951 -33.28 20.49 43.58
N ILE A 952 -33.10 21.72 43.13
CA ILE A 952 -31.80 22.17 42.61
C ILE A 952 -30.71 22.16 43.69
N GLU A 953 -31.05 22.49 44.94
CA GLU A 953 -30.13 22.49 46.08
C GLU A 953 -29.70 21.06 46.47
N ALA A 954 -30.64 20.11 46.45
CA ALA A 954 -30.36 18.71 46.72
C ALA A 954 -29.47 18.10 45.64
N VAL A 955 -29.74 18.37 44.36
CA VAL A 955 -28.92 17.92 43.24
C VAL A 955 -27.53 18.55 43.29
N ALA A 956 -27.42 19.85 43.59
CA ALA A 956 -26.14 20.52 43.80
C ALA A 956 -25.34 19.87 44.94
N GLY A 957 -25.98 19.56 46.07
CA GLY A 957 -25.34 18.89 47.21
C GLY A 957 -24.82 17.49 46.87
N MET A 958 -25.61 16.69 46.15
CA MET A 958 -25.25 15.33 45.74
C MET A 958 -24.12 15.33 44.70
N THR A 959 -24.29 16.11 43.63
CA THR A 959 -23.37 16.11 42.48
C THR A 959 -22.13 16.97 42.72
N GLY A 960 -22.19 17.94 43.63
CA GLY A 960 -21.13 18.94 43.81
C GLY A 960 -21.09 20.03 42.73
N VAL A 961 -22.05 20.05 41.80
CA VAL A 961 -22.16 21.07 40.76
C VAL A 961 -22.81 22.33 41.33
N ASP A 962 -22.29 23.50 40.94
CA ASP A 962 -22.88 24.79 41.31
C ASP A 962 -24.33 24.92 40.84
N ALA A 963 -25.22 25.44 41.70
CA ALA A 963 -26.64 25.54 41.41
C ALA A 963 -26.95 26.47 40.22
N ALA A 964 -26.13 27.50 39.96
CA ALA A 964 -26.32 28.37 38.79
C ALA A 964 -25.96 27.62 37.49
N LYS A 965 -24.88 26.83 37.49
CA LYS A 965 -24.57 25.94 36.35
C LYS A 965 -25.67 24.91 36.09
N LEU A 966 -26.25 24.34 37.16
CA LEU A 966 -27.40 23.42 37.04
C LEU A 966 -28.61 24.12 36.42
N ALA A 967 -28.91 25.35 36.83
CA ALA A 967 -30.01 26.12 36.25
C ALA A 967 -29.79 26.37 34.76
N GLU A 968 -28.57 26.73 34.35
CA GLU A 968 -28.22 26.91 32.94
C GLU A 968 -28.36 25.60 32.13
N LEU A 969 -27.91 24.46 32.69
CA LEU A 969 -28.10 23.15 32.08
C LEU A 969 -29.59 22.84 31.88
N TYR A 970 -30.41 23.12 32.89
CA TYR A 970 -31.85 22.88 32.83
C TYR A 970 -32.53 23.75 31.78
N ASP A 971 -32.09 25.00 31.60
CA ASP A 971 -32.61 25.89 30.56
C ASP A 971 -32.21 25.44 29.16
N LEU A 972 -30.97 24.98 29.00
CA LEU A 972 -30.45 24.47 27.73
C LEU A 972 -31.15 23.19 27.27
N VAL A 973 -31.30 22.24 28.19
CA VAL A 973 -31.79 20.90 27.86
C VAL A 973 -33.28 20.78 28.08
N GLY A 974 -33.88 21.46 29.06
CA GLY A 974 -35.29 21.32 29.43
C GLY A 974 -36.28 22.14 28.60
N LYS A 975 -35.80 23.11 27.80
CA LYS A 975 -36.68 24.04 27.07
C LYS A 975 -37.47 23.36 25.94
N PRO A 976 -38.81 23.49 25.89
CA PRO A 976 -39.64 22.98 24.79
C PRO A 976 -39.20 23.53 23.43
N GLY A 977 -39.28 22.69 22.40
CA GLY A 977 -38.92 23.05 21.02
C GLY A 977 -37.41 23.08 20.73
N THR A 978 -36.55 22.84 21.72
CA THR A 978 -35.10 22.67 21.53
C THR A 978 -34.81 21.22 21.14
N ASN A 979 -34.14 21.01 20.01
CA ASN A 979 -33.71 19.70 19.54
C ASN A 979 -32.45 19.24 20.29
N VAL A 980 -32.51 18.07 20.94
CA VAL A 980 -31.42 17.56 21.79
C VAL A 980 -30.99 16.16 21.37
N ILE A 981 -29.71 16.00 21.06
CA ILE A 981 -29.06 14.69 20.90
C ILE A 981 -28.13 14.46 22.07
N VAL A 982 -28.26 13.30 22.72
CA VAL A 982 -27.35 12.88 23.79
C VAL A 982 -26.39 11.81 23.25
N LEU A 983 -25.10 12.00 23.48
CA LEU A 983 -24.07 10.98 23.25
C LEU A 983 -23.64 10.42 24.59
N TYR A 984 -23.74 9.11 24.73
CA TYR A 984 -23.42 8.41 25.97
C TYR A 984 -22.57 7.17 25.68
N SER A 985 -21.39 7.06 26.30
CA SER A 985 -20.58 5.83 26.21
C SER A 985 -21.08 4.82 27.24
N ILE A 986 -21.65 3.71 26.79
CA ILE A 986 -22.19 2.70 27.70
C ILE A 986 -21.11 1.82 28.32
N ASP A 987 -19.99 1.70 27.60
CA ASP A 987 -18.87 0.83 27.94
C ASP A 987 -17.79 1.56 28.78
N SER A 988 -17.83 2.89 28.86
CA SER A 988 -16.91 3.66 29.72
C SER A 988 -17.38 3.61 31.17
N LEU A 989 -16.50 3.25 32.09
CA LEU A 989 -16.82 3.09 33.52
C LEU A 989 -16.34 4.28 34.38
N TRP A 990 -15.57 5.20 33.81
CA TRP A 990 -14.84 6.22 34.57
C TRP A 990 -15.75 7.27 35.22
N GLU A 991 -16.76 7.75 34.50
CA GLU A 991 -17.71 8.77 34.97
C GLU A 991 -19.10 8.18 35.28
N LYS A 992 -19.33 6.92 34.91
CA LYS A 992 -20.63 6.24 34.90
C LYS A 992 -21.26 6.16 36.29
N SER A 993 -22.56 6.43 36.37
CA SER A 993 -23.41 5.97 37.48
C SER A 993 -24.36 4.86 37.05
N ARG A 994 -24.83 4.10 38.04
CA ARG A 994 -25.88 3.10 37.84
C ARG A 994 -27.14 3.78 37.30
N ASN A 995 -27.74 3.18 36.28
CA ASN A 995 -29.00 3.62 35.66
C ASN A 995 -28.93 4.97 34.92
N ASP A 996 -27.74 5.46 34.54
CA ASP A 996 -27.57 6.69 33.75
C ASP A 996 -28.44 6.67 32.49
N LEU A 997 -28.40 5.55 31.76
CA LEU A 997 -29.09 5.43 30.48
C LEU A 997 -30.61 5.38 30.67
N GLN A 998 -31.11 4.76 31.73
CA GLN A 998 -32.54 4.80 32.07
C GLN A 998 -33.00 6.21 32.44
N ALA A 999 -32.18 6.96 33.19
CA ALA A 999 -32.48 8.34 33.53
C ALA A 999 -32.53 9.22 32.26
N LEU A 1000 -31.62 8.99 31.32
CA LEU A 1000 -31.67 9.61 29.99
C LEU A 1000 -32.93 9.20 29.23
N GLY A 1001 -33.32 7.92 29.29
CA GLY A 1001 -34.55 7.45 28.67
C GLY A 1001 -35.79 8.21 29.16
N ASN A 1002 -35.90 8.42 30.48
CA ASN A 1002 -36.95 9.23 31.09
C ASN A 1002 -36.90 10.68 30.60
N LEU A 1003 -35.71 11.29 30.53
CA LEU A 1003 -35.53 12.67 30.04
C LEU A 1003 -35.98 12.82 28.59
N MET A 1004 -35.62 11.86 27.73
CA MET A 1004 -36.00 11.91 26.32
C MET A 1004 -37.51 11.72 26.12
N MET A 1005 -38.15 10.87 26.93
CA MET A 1005 -39.61 10.68 26.88
C MET A 1005 -40.40 11.87 27.43
N ILE A 1006 -40.02 12.42 28.60
CA ILE A 1006 -40.76 13.54 29.21
C ILE A 1006 -40.71 14.81 28.35
N THR A 1007 -39.64 14.96 27.56
CA THR A 1007 -39.48 16.09 26.63
C THR A 1007 -39.93 15.77 25.20
N GLY A 1008 -40.43 14.56 24.92
CA GLY A 1008 -40.92 14.16 23.61
C GLY A 1008 -39.87 14.15 22.51
N ARG A 1009 -38.60 13.86 22.85
CA ARG A 1009 -37.42 13.95 21.97
C ARG A 1009 -36.96 12.59 21.42
N ILE A 1010 -37.91 11.71 21.14
CA ILE A 1010 -37.65 10.40 20.52
C ILE A 1010 -38.41 10.32 19.21
N GLY A 1011 -37.79 9.72 18.18
CA GLY A 1011 -38.43 9.53 16.87
C GLY A 1011 -38.65 10.82 16.09
N LYS A 1012 -37.86 11.87 16.35
CA LYS A 1012 -37.92 13.18 15.67
C LYS A 1012 -36.52 13.58 15.16
N PRO A 1013 -36.42 14.26 14.00
CA PRO A 1013 -35.14 14.78 13.50
C PRO A 1013 -34.44 15.68 14.54
N GLY A 1014 -33.11 15.64 14.57
CA GLY A 1014 -32.31 16.41 15.54
C GLY A 1014 -32.48 16.00 17.01
N ASN A 1015 -33.18 14.90 17.29
CA ASN A 1015 -33.46 14.43 18.65
C ASN A 1015 -33.08 12.95 18.82
N GLY A 1016 -32.66 12.56 20.03
CA GLY A 1016 -32.49 11.15 20.39
C GLY A 1016 -31.22 10.85 21.20
N LEU A 1017 -30.95 9.56 21.36
CA LEU A 1017 -29.78 9.02 22.06
C LEU A 1017 -28.87 8.34 21.04
N ILE A 1018 -27.57 8.59 21.17
CA ILE A 1018 -26.53 7.83 20.49
C ILE A 1018 -25.70 7.14 21.57
N ILE A 1019 -25.75 5.81 21.58
CA ILE A 1019 -25.05 4.95 22.52
C ILE A 1019 -23.72 4.56 21.90
N LEU A 1020 -22.64 5.15 22.37
CA LEU A 1020 -21.29 4.80 21.96
C LEU A 1020 -20.88 3.48 22.62
N ARG A 1021 -20.25 2.63 21.80
CA ARG A 1021 -19.67 1.35 22.22
C ARG A 1021 -18.16 1.33 21.94
N ASP A 1022 -17.45 0.38 22.50
CA ASP A 1022 -16.00 0.27 22.37
C ASP A 1022 -15.53 -0.12 20.98
N PHE A 1023 -16.24 -1.04 20.32
CA PHE A 1023 -15.73 -1.74 19.15
C PHE A 1023 -16.61 -1.59 17.93
N ALA A 1024 -15.97 -1.70 16.76
CA ALA A 1024 -16.59 -1.49 15.45
C ALA A 1024 -17.84 -2.35 15.21
N ASN A 1025 -17.91 -3.54 15.82
CA ASN A 1025 -19.05 -4.43 15.70
C ASN A 1025 -19.68 -4.81 17.04
N SER A 1026 -19.51 -4.00 18.10
CA SER A 1026 -20.17 -4.26 19.38
C SER A 1026 -21.70 -4.25 19.27
N GLN A 1027 -22.27 -3.45 18.36
CA GLN A 1027 -23.70 -3.47 18.09
C GLN A 1027 -24.10 -4.75 17.33
N GLY A 1028 -23.34 -5.11 16.29
CA GLY A 1028 -23.57 -6.32 15.51
C GLY A 1028 -23.52 -7.61 16.33
N LEU A 1029 -22.68 -7.68 17.36
CA LEU A 1029 -22.63 -8.79 18.30
C LEU A 1029 -24.01 -9.09 18.94
N VAL A 1030 -24.70 -8.05 19.39
CA VAL A 1030 -26.03 -8.19 19.98
C VAL A 1030 -27.09 -8.38 18.90
N ASP A 1031 -27.01 -7.64 17.78
CA ASP A 1031 -27.92 -7.79 16.64
C ASP A 1031 -27.97 -9.24 16.14
N MET A 1032 -26.81 -9.90 16.08
CA MET A 1032 -26.66 -11.28 15.64
C MET A 1032 -26.96 -12.31 16.73
N GLY A 1033 -27.36 -11.90 17.94
CA GLY A 1033 -27.80 -12.81 19.00
C GLY A 1033 -26.67 -13.57 19.69
N VAL A 1034 -25.46 -12.99 19.76
CA VAL A 1034 -24.34 -13.53 20.54
C VAL A 1034 -24.46 -13.09 22.00
N ASP A 1035 -25.52 -13.57 22.63
CA ASP A 1035 -25.90 -13.28 24.01
C ASP A 1035 -26.81 -14.40 24.54
N SER A 1036 -26.81 -14.65 25.85
CA SER A 1036 -27.64 -15.70 26.46
C SER A 1036 -29.11 -15.31 26.61
N LYS A 1037 -29.46 -14.02 26.54
CA LYS A 1037 -30.81 -13.48 26.72
C LYS A 1037 -31.54 -13.22 25.39
N TYR A 1038 -30.82 -13.14 24.27
CA TYR A 1038 -31.39 -12.80 22.96
C TYR A 1038 -31.01 -13.81 21.87
N LEU A 1039 -31.99 -14.15 21.03
CA LEU A 1039 -31.77 -14.68 19.68
C LEU A 1039 -31.52 -13.53 18.69
N PRO A 1040 -31.00 -13.80 17.47
CA PRO A 1040 -30.76 -12.77 16.45
C PRO A 1040 -31.98 -11.88 16.24
N GLY A 1041 -31.75 -10.58 16.12
CA GLY A 1041 -32.83 -9.60 15.99
C GLY A 1041 -33.54 -9.25 17.30
N PHE A 1042 -32.84 -9.37 18.44
CA PHE A 1042 -33.36 -9.07 19.79
C PHE A 1042 -34.65 -9.82 20.12
N ILE A 1043 -34.72 -11.11 19.76
CA ILE A 1043 -35.87 -11.94 20.12
C ILE A 1043 -35.67 -12.46 21.55
N HIS A 1044 -36.60 -12.14 22.43
CA HIS A 1044 -36.63 -12.59 23.83
C HIS A 1044 -37.35 -13.92 24.01
N ALA A 1045 -37.07 -14.61 25.12
CA ALA A 1045 -37.67 -15.91 25.44
C ALA A 1045 -39.22 -15.88 25.54
N GLY A 1046 -39.82 -14.71 25.77
CA GLY A 1046 -41.27 -14.53 25.82
C GLY A 1046 -41.94 -14.45 24.43
N GLU A 1047 -41.18 -14.23 23.36
CA GLU A 1047 -41.71 -13.98 22.01
C GLU A 1047 -41.87 -15.28 21.21
N THR A 1048 -42.76 -16.16 21.68
CA THR A 1048 -42.93 -17.52 21.18
C THR A 1048 -43.16 -17.64 19.67
N GLU A 1049 -43.91 -16.73 19.05
CA GLU A 1049 -44.15 -16.71 17.60
C GLU A 1049 -42.87 -16.40 16.80
N ARG A 1050 -42.08 -15.42 17.24
CA ARG A 1050 -40.81 -15.08 16.57
C ARG A 1050 -39.79 -16.21 16.71
N ILE A 1051 -39.77 -16.89 17.87
CA ILE A 1051 -38.94 -18.07 18.10
C ILE A 1051 -39.35 -19.21 17.16
N ASP A 1052 -40.64 -19.50 17.02
CA ASP A 1052 -41.14 -20.55 16.11
C ASP A 1052 -40.80 -20.26 14.64
N ASN A 1053 -40.94 -19.00 14.22
CA ASN A 1053 -40.62 -18.58 12.87
C ASN A 1053 -39.13 -18.78 12.55
N LEU A 1054 -38.26 -18.39 13.49
CA LEU A 1054 -36.82 -18.61 13.34
C LEU A 1054 -36.46 -20.11 13.40
N GLY A 1055 -37.11 -20.88 14.29
CA GLY A 1055 -36.89 -22.32 14.42
C GLY A 1055 -37.31 -23.08 13.16
N THR A 1056 -38.45 -22.73 12.57
CA THR A 1056 -38.93 -23.28 11.30
C THR A 1056 -37.91 -23.04 10.18
N ARG A 1057 -37.32 -21.85 10.11
CA ARG A 1057 -36.28 -21.52 9.13
C ARG A 1057 -35.00 -22.33 9.32
N TRP A 1058 -34.61 -22.57 10.57
CA TRP A 1058 -33.42 -23.38 10.87
C TRP A 1058 -33.71 -24.89 10.90
N GLY A 1059 -34.97 -25.30 10.73
CA GLY A 1059 -35.37 -26.71 10.79
C GLY A 1059 -35.26 -27.35 12.17
N VAL A 1060 -35.34 -26.55 13.24
CA VAL A 1060 -35.21 -27.02 14.64
C VAL A 1060 -36.28 -26.45 15.56
N ASP A 1061 -36.57 -27.15 16.66
CA ASP A 1061 -37.39 -26.64 17.75
C ASP A 1061 -36.56 -25.70 18.65
N LEU A 1062 -36.52 -24.41 18.29
CA LEU A 1062 -35.79 -23.41 19.07
C LEU A 1062 -36.39 -23.16 20.45
N LYS A 1063 -37.68 -23.45 20.70
CA LYS A 1063 -38.27 -23.25 22.04
C LYS A 1063 -37.68 -24.21 23.06
N ALA A 1064 -37.33 -25.42 22.64
CA ALA A 1064 -36.64 -26.37 23.50
C ALA A 1064 -35.20 -25.93 23.83
N LEU A 1065 -34.54 -25.27 22.87
CA LEU A 1065 -33.11 -24.93 22.91
C LEU A 1065 -32.82 -23.56 23.54
N PHE A 1066 -33.70 -22.58 23.33
CA PHE A 1066 -33.50 -21.22 23.81
C PHE A 1066 -34.07 -21.01 25.22
N LYS A 1067 -33.20 -21.13 26.21
CA LYS A 1067 -33.49 -20.80 27.61
C LYS A 1067 -32.48 -19.79 28.10
N PRO A 1068 -32.88 -18.63 28.65
CA PRO A 1068 -31.95 -17.67 29.22
C PRO A 1068 -31.06 -18.30 30.29
N VAL A 1069 -29.76 -18.01 30.24
CA VAL A 1069 -28.77 -18.56 31.18
C VAL A 1069 -27.97 -17.43 31.84
N ASP A 1070 -27.76 -17.55 33.14
CA ASP A 1070 -26.74 -16.79 33.86
C ASP A 1070 -25.37 -17.44 33.65
N LEU A 1071 -24.72 -17.05 32.56
CA LEU A 1071 -23.46 -17.64 32.12
C LEU A 1071 -22.31 -17.36 33.10
N VAL A 1072 -22.28 -16.17 33.73
CA VAL A 1072 -21.24 -15.81 34.71
C VAL A 1072 -21.32 -16.75 35.91
N SER A 1073 -22.52 -16.94 36.45
CA SER A 1073 -22.74 -17.89 37.55
C SER A 1073 -22.41 -19.34 37.14
N ALA A 1074 -22.74 -19.75 35.92
CA ALA A 1074 -22.38 -21.09 35.43
C ALA A 1074 -20.86 -21.30 35.36
N MET A 1075 -20.10 -20.29 34.95
CA MET A 1075 -18.63 -20.32 34.91
C MET A 1075 -18.02 -20.33 36.31
N GLU A 1076 -18.47 -19.47 37.23
CA GLU A 1076 -17.94 -19.40 38.60
C GLU A 1076 -18.21 -20.68 39.42
N ASN A 1077 -19.26 -21.42 39.08
CA ASN A 1077 -19.63 -22.67 39.74
C ASN A 1077 -19.13 -23.92 38.99
N ASP A 1078 -18.13 -23.78 38.11
CA ASP A 1078 -17.50 -24.88 37.35
C ASP A 1078 -18.49 -25.77 36.58
N ARG A 1079 -19.63 -25.21 36.11
CA ARG A 1079 -20.60 -25.95 35.29
C ARG A 1079 -20.18 -26.04 33.82
N ILE A 1080 -19.33 -25.11 33.38
CA ILE A 1080 -18.78 -25.11 32.03
C ILE A 1080 -17.52 -25.99 31.98
N LYS A 1081 -17.55 -27.00 31.12
CA LYS A 1081 -16.50 -28.02 30.93
C LYS A 1081 -15.79 -27.92 29.59
N ALA A 1082 -16.40 -27.30 28.58
CA ALA A 1082 -15.73 -26.98 27.33
C ALA A 1082 -15.89 -25.49 26.97
N LEU A 1083 -14.79 -24.85 26.60
CA LEU A 1083 -14.75 -23.44 26.20
C LEU A 1083 -14.27 -23.31 24.76
N LEU A 1084 -15.04 -22.59 23.94
CA LEU A 1084 -14.64 -22.22 22.58
C LEU A 1084 -14.54 -20.70 22.51
N ILE A 1085 -13.33 -20.17 22.40
CA ILE A 1085 -13.05 -18.73 22.47
C ILE A 1085 -12.57 -18.21 21.12
N PHE A 1086 -13.33 -17.31 20.51
CA PHE A 1086 -13.03 -16.73 19.21
C PHE A 1086 -12.58 -15.27 19.37
N GLY A 1087 -11.29 -15.02 19.15
CA GLY A 1087 -10.71 -13.67 19.05
C GLY A 1087 -10.70 -12.85 20.35
N GLU A 1088 -10.72 -13.51 21.52
CA GLU A 1088 -10.64 -12.87 22.83
C GLU A 1088 -9.55 -13.52 23.70
N ASN A 1089 -8.95 -12.72 24.59
CA ASN A 1089 -7.83 -13.09 25.45
C ASN A 1089 -8.13 -12.81 26.94
N PRO A 1090 -9.10 -13.53 27.54
CA PRO A 1090 -9.50 -13.35 28.94
C PRO A 1090 -8.38 -13.63 29.96
N LEU A 1091 -7.48 -14.60 29.70
CA LEU A 1091 -6.43 -15.00 30.64
C LEU A 1091 -5.25 -14.05 30.72
N ARG A 1092 -5.29 -12.97 29.94
CA ARG A 1092 -4.39 -11.84 30.17
C ARG A 1092 -4.56 -11.26 31.58
N GLU A 1093 -5.77 -11.30 32.11
CA GLU A 1093 -6.01 -11.01 33.52
C GLU A 1093 -6.04 -12.31 34.30
N VAL A 1094 -5.09 -12.48 35.22
CA VAL A 1094 -4.95 -13.73 35.99
C VAL A 1094 -6.19 -13.98 36.86
N SER A 1095 -6.88 -12.94 37.33
CA SER A 1095 -8.10 -13.10 38.12
C SER A 1095 -9.23 -13.81 37.35
N ASN A 1096 -9.17 -13.86 36.03
CA ASN A 1096 -10.16 -14.56 35.20
C ASN A 1096 -10.00 -16.08 35.21
N LEU A 1097 -8.94 -16.63 35.83
CA LEU A 1097 -8.81 -18.07 36.04
C LEU A 1097 -10.02 -18.65 36.78
N LYS A 1098 -10.70 -17.88 37.63
CA LYS A 1098 -11.92 -18.34 38.32
C LYS A 1098 -13.10 -18.65 37.40
N PHE A 1099 -13.08 -18.16 36.16
CA PHE A 1099 -14.15 -18.40 35.18
C PHE A 1099 -13.79 -19.52 34.19
N ILE A 1100 -12.50 -19.84 34.06
CA ILE A 1100 -11.97 -20.72 33.00
C ILE A 1100 -11.34 -21.99 33.58
N GLY A 1101 -10.88 -21.96 34.84
CA GLY A 1101 -10.12 -23.04 35.47
C GLY A 1101 -10.89 -24.35 35.66
N GLY A 1102 -12.23 -24.31 35.63
CA GLY A 1102 -13.09 -25.50 35.72
C GLY A 1102 -13.28 -26.27 34.41
N ALA A 1103 -12.78 -25.75 33.27
CA ALA A 1103 -12.92 -26.37 31.96
C ALA A 1103 -11.94 -27.55 31.75
N GLU A 1104 -12.45 -28.64 31.20
CA GLU A 1104 -11.67 -29.84 30.84
C GLU A 1104 -11.12 -29.77 29.41
N PHE A 1105 -11.70 -28.92 28.57
CA PHE A 1105 -11.27 -28.71 27.20
C PHE A 1105 -11.40 -27.23 26.81
N MET A 1106 -10.39 -26.71 26.13
CA MET A 1106 -10.42 -25.36 25.58
C MET A 1106 -9.94 -25.32 24.12
N LEU A 1107 -10.81 -24.80 23.25
CA LEU A 1107 -10.52 -24.43 21.87
C LEU A 1107 -10.38 -22.90 21.78
N VAL A 1108 -9.29 -22.42 21.19
CA VAL A 1108 -9.08 -21.00 20.91
C VAL A 1108 -8.91 -20.77 19.41
N VAL A 1109 -9.65 -19.81 18.87
CA VAL A 1109 -9.51 -19.34 17.49
C VAL A 1109 -9.00 -17.91 17.55
N ASP A 1110 -7.70 -17.71 17.29
CA ASP A 1110 -7.03 -16.41 17.46
C ASP A 1110 -5.97 -16.21 16.36
N HIS A 1111 -5.57 -14.95 16.18
CA HIS A 1111 -4.53 -14.54 15.25
C HIS A 1111 -3.12 -14.82 15.79
N PHE A 1112 -2.96 -14.85 17.12
CA PHE A 1112 -1.67 -14.99 17.80
C PHE A 1112 -1.73 -16.02 18.92
N MET A 1113 -0.56 -16.51 19.33
CA MET A 1113 -0.42 -17.33 20.53
C MET A 1113 -0.50 -16.42 21.77
N THR A 1114 -1.72 -16.01 22.13
CA THR A 1114 -2.05 -15.18 23.29
C THR A 1114 -1.95 -15.96 24.61
N GLU A 1115 -2.05 -15.27 25.74
CA GLU A 1115 -2.10 -15.89 27.07
C GLU A 1115 -3.21 -16.94 27.16
N THR A 1116 -4.39 -16.66 26.60
CA THR A 1116 -5.48 -17.65 26.50
C THR A 1116 -5.12 -18.80 25.54
N ALA A 1117 -4.54 -18.52 24.37
CA ALA A 1117 -4.17 -19.58 23.42
C ALA A 1117 -3.09 -20.54 23.95
N LEU A 1118 -2.17 -20.03 24.77
CA LEU A 1118 -1.14 -20.84 25.44
C LEU A 1118 -1.72 -21.87 26.42
N GLU A 1119 -2.91 -21.60 26.97
CA GLU A 1119 -3.57 -22.56 27.85
C GLU A 1119 -4.46 -23.55 27.08
N ALA A 1120 -4.85 -23.23 25.85
CA ALA A 1120 -5.80 -24.03 25.07
C ALA A 1120 -5.26 -25.39 24.62
N ASP A 1121 -6.14 -26.39 24.57
CA ASP A 1121 -5.82 -27.72 24.06
C ASP A 1121 -5.70 -27.74 22.54
N VAL A 1122 -6.55 -26.96 21.87
CA VAL A 1122 -6.54 -26.76 20.42
C VAL A 1122 -6.51 -25.27 20.12
N VAL A 1123 -5.62 -24.85 19.22
CA VAL A 1123 -5.58 -23.49 18.70
C VAL A 1123 -5.75 -23.52 17.19
N LEU A 1124 -6.76 -22.83 16.67
CA LEU A 1124 -6.98 -22.67 15.23
C LEU A 1124 -6.59 -21.24 14.81
N PRO A 1125 -5.82 -21.06 13.73
CA PRO A 1125 -5.36 -19.74 13.32
C PRO A 1125 -6.51 -18.97 12.63
N ALA A 1126 -6.84 -17.78 13.15
CA ALA A 1126 -7.86 -16.92 12.58
C ALA A 1126 -7.36 -16.06 11.41
N ALA A 1127 -8.22 -15.85 10.40
CA ALA A 1127 -8.03 -14.88 9.33
C ALA A 1127 -8.14 -13.44 9.88
N MET A 1128 -7.23 -12.57 9.45
CA MET A 1128 -7.19 -11.17 9.88
C MET A 1128 -8.34 -10.35 9.26
N PRO A 1129 -8.64 -9.14 9.77
CA PRO A 1129 -9.63 -8.25 9.14
C PRO A 1129 -9.35 -7.90 7.67
N VAL A 1130 -8.10 -8.01 7.22
CA VAL A 1130 -7.71 -7.81 5.81
C VAL A 1130 -7.92 -9.05 4.93
N GLU A 1131 -8.27 -10.18 5.51
CA GLU A 1131 -8.38 -11.49 4.86
C GLU A 1131 -9.78 -12.08 4.89
N THR A 1132 -10.73 -11.38 5.51
CA THR A 1132 -12.13 -11.80 5.55
C THR A 1132 -13.07 -10.75 4.98
N SER A 1133 -14.21 -11.21 4.50
CA SER A 1133 -15.30 -10.37 3.99
C SER A 1133 -16.51 -10.45 4.92
N GLY A 1134 -17.34 -9.41 4.92
CA GLY A 1134 -18.56 -9.40 5.72
C GLY A 1134 -19.09 -8.00 5.96
N SER A 1135 -19.72 -7.82 7.11
CA SER A 1135 -20.29 -6.54 7.52
C SER A 1135 -20.07 -6.25 9.00
N TYR A 1136 -20.04 -4.96 9.32
CA TYR A 1136 -20.04 -4.44 10.68
C TYR A 1136 -21.21 -3.49 10.89
N THR A 1137 -21.72 -3.46 12.11
CA THR A 1137 -22.77 -2.56 12.56
C THR A 1137 -22.23 -1.61 13.60
N THR A 1138 -22.22 -0.33 13.24
CA THR A 1138 -21.69 0.77 14.05
C THR A 1138 -22.62 1.15 15.19
N CYS A 1139 -22.15 2.02 16.10
CA CYS A 1139 -22.93 2.48 17.26
C CYS A 1139 -24.28 3.13 16.89
N ASP A 1140 -24.39 3.72 15.71
CA ASP A 1140 -25.59 4.41 15.26
C ASP A 1140 -26.45 3.58 14.29
N ARG A 1141 -26.20 2.26 14.26
CA ARG A 1141 -26.92 1.24 13.48
C ARG A 1141 -26.67 1.27 11.98
N ARG A 1142 -25.62 1.96 11.53
CA ARG A 1142 -25.17 1.83 10.14
C ARG A 1142 -24.50 0.47 9.94
N VAL A 1143 -25.01 -0.29 8.98
CA VAL A 1143 -24.45 -1.59 8.54
C VAL A 1143 -23.55 -1.35 7.33
N GLN A 1144 -22.25 -1.61 7.50
CA GLN A 1144 -21.25 -1.38 6.47
C GLN A 1144 -20.69 -2.70 5.96
N ARG A 1145 -20.80 -2.94 4.65
CA ARG A 1145 -20.30 -4.16 3.99
C ARG A 1145 -18.90 -3.92 3.45
N PHE A 1146 -18.05 -4.94 3.51
CA PHE A 1146 -16.68 -4.89 2.97
C PHE A 1146 -16.22 -6.25 2.46
N SER A 1147 -15.24 -6.21 1.56
CA SER A 1147 -14.59 -7.40 1.01
C SER A 1147 -13.18 -7.54 1.57
N LYS A 1148 -12.67 -8.78 1.58
CA LYS A 1148 -11.27 -9.07 1.90
C LYS A 1148 -10.32 -8.35 0.95
N VAL A 1149 -9.15 -8.00 1.47
CA VAL A 1149 -8.06 -7.35 0.72
C VAL A 1149 -7.09 -8.38 0.17
N PHE A 1150 -6.85 -9.44 0.94
CA PHE A 1150 -5.97 -10.56 0.60
C PHE A 1150 -6.72 -11.89 0.81
N GLU A 1151 -6.25 -12.94 0.16
CA GLU A 1151 -6.66 -14.30 0.55
C GLU A 1151 -6.06 -14.66 1.92
N PRO A 1152 -6.76 -15.45 2.75
CA PRO A 1152 -6.26 -15.83 4.07
C PRO A 1152 -5.02 -16.71 3.97
N ARG A 1153 -3.91 -16.29 4.58
CA ARG A 1153 -2.68 -17.09 4.65
C ARG A 1153 -2.83 -18.40 5.42
N THR A 1154 -3.86 -18.48 6.26
CA THR A 1154 -4.26 -19.66 7.03
C THR A 1154 -4.96 -20.71 6.16
N GLY A 1155 -5.38 -20.33 4.94
CA GLY A 1155 -6.13 -21.17 4.00
C GLY A 1155 -7.66 -21.09 4.14
N MET A 1156 -8.16 -20.53 5.24
CA MET A 1156 -9.60 -20.41 5.54
C MET A 1156 -9.93 -19.06 6.19
N GLU A 1157 -11.05 -18.47 5.79
CA GLU A 1157 -11.70 -17.35 6.50
C GLU A 1157 -12.37 -17.86 7.79
N ASN A 1158 -12.63 -16.98 8.77
CA ASN A 1158 -13.15 -17.44 10.06
C ASN A 1158 -14.54 -18.06 9.95
N TRP A 1159 -15.38 -17.56 9.04
CA TRP A 1159 -16.70 -18.14 8.82
C TRP A 1159 -16.62 -19.59 8.30
N GLN A 1160 -15.57 -19.92 7.52
CA GLN A 1160 -15.32 -21.27 7.03
C GLN A 1160 -14.87 -22.20 8.15
N ILE A 1161 -14.07 -21.69 9.10
CA ILE A 1161 -13.65 -22.44 10.29
C ILE A 1161 -14.90 -22.85 11.11
N ILE A 1162 -15.81 -21.91 11.34
CA ILE A 1162 -17.06 -22.17 12.06
C ILE A 1162 -17.96 -23.13 11.28
N GLY A 1163 -18.09 -22.94 9.97
CA GLY A 1163 -18.87 -23.83 9.10
C GLY A 1163 -18.33 -25.26 9.10
N GLU A 1164 -17.01 -25.45 9.09
CA GLU A 1164 -16.40 -26.78 9.12
C GLU A 1164 -16.58 -27.47 10.48
N LEU A 1165 -16.47 -26.73 11.59
CA LEU A 1165 -16.83 -27.25 12.92
C LEU A 1165 -18.30 -27.70 12.95
N ALA A 1166 -19.23 -26.85 12.50
CA ALA A 1166 -20.66 -27.17 12.45
C ALA A 1166 -20.96 -28.41 11.60
N ARG A 1167 -20.33 -28.51 10.42
CA ARG A 1167 -20.48 -29.66 9.52
C ARG A 1167 -20.04 -30.96 10.17
N ARG A 1168 -18.91 -30.99 10.91
CA ARG A 1168 -18.43 -32.21 11.58
C ARG A 1168 -19.27 -32.59 12.81
N PHE A 1169 -19.98 -31.64 13.40
CA PHE A 1169 -21.00 -31.88 14.42
C PHE A 1169 -22.36 -32.31 13.85
N GLY A 1170 -22.47 -32.53 12.55
CA GLY A 1170 -23.74 -32.94 11.91
C GLY A 1170 -24.76 -31.81 11.73
N ALA A 1171 -24.35 -30.55 11.96
CA ALA A 1171 -25.15 -29.35 11.72
C ALA A 1171 -24.66 -28.60 10.49
N ASP A 1172 -24.66 -29.28 9.33
CA ASP A 1172 -24.27 -28.64 8.07
C ASP A 1172 -25.24 -27.50 7.72
N MET A 1173 -24.71 -26.28 7.74
CA MET A 1173 -25.46 -25.06 7.44
C MET A 1173 -25.50 -24.76 5.93
N HIS A 1174 -24.84 -25.57 5.09
CA HIS A 1174 -24.77 -25.41 3.63
C HIS A 1174 -24.28 -24.01 3.18
N LEU A 1175 -23.21 -23.54 3.82
CA LEU A 1175 -22.62 -22.22 3.57
C LEU A 1175 -21.73 -22.25 2.32
N SER A 1176 -22.07 -21.46 1.30
CA SER A 1176 -21.28 -21.34 0.06
C SER A 1176 -20.56 -20.00 -0.10
N SER A 1177 -21.06 -18.93 0.53
CA SER A 1177 -20.47 -17.59 0.45
C SER A 1177 -20.95 -16.67 1.59
N VAL A 1178 -20.19 -15.60 1.83
CA VAL A 1178 -20.57 -14.54 2.78
C VAL A 1178 -21.88 -13.84 2.37
N ASP A 1179 -22.12 -13.67 1.06
CA ASP A 1179 -23.35 -13.06 0.54
C ASP A 1179 -24.60 -13.90 0.85
N GLN A 1180 -24.46 -15.23 0.81
CA GLN A 1180 -25.53 -16.13 1.22
C GLN A 1180 -25.84 -16.00 2.72
N ILE A 1181 -24.81 -15.90 3.56
CA ILE A 1181 -24.99 -15.70 5.01
C ILE A 1181 -25.68 -14.36 5.28
N PHE A 1182 -25.23 -13.29 4.64
CA PHE A 1182 -25.86 -11.97 4.78
C PHE A 1182 -27.33 -11.98 4.31
N SER A 1183 -27.64 -12.74 3.26
CA SER A 1183 -29.02 -12.90 2.80
C SER A 1183 -29.88 -13.64 3.85
N GLU A 1184 -29.35 -14.71 4.45
CA GLU A 1184 -30.03 -15.41 5.54
C GLU A 1184 -30.23 -14.50 6.76
N ILE A 1185 -29.24 -13.66 7.11
CA ILE A 1185 -29.39 -12.63 8.15
C ILE A 1185 -30.54 -11.68 7.82
N GLY A 1186 -30.64 -11.21 6.57
CA GLY A 1186 -31.72 -10.33 6.12
C GLY A 1186 -33.13 -10.95 6.25
N GLU A 1187 -33.22 -12.28 6.26
CA GLU A 1187 -34.46 -13.01 6.48
C GLU A 1187 -34.73 -13.36 7.95
N ALA A 1188 -33.68 -13.59 8.74
CA ALA A 1188 -33.76 -13.96 10.15
C ALA A 1188 -33.87 -12.74 11.08
N VAL A 1189 -33.28 -11.62 10.70
CA VAL A 1189 -33.22 -10.38 11.45
C VAL A 1189 -34.05 -9.32 10.71
N ASN A 1190 -35.27 -9.07 11.20
CA ASN A 1190 -36.26 -8.21 10.52
C ASN A 1190 -35.72 -6.85 10.04
N PHE A 1191 -34.82 -6.24 10.80
CA PHE A 1191 -34.28 -4.92 10.49
C PHE A 1191 -33.19 -4.91 9.41
N TYR A 1192 -32.63 -6.08 9.09
CA TYR A 1192 -31.59 -6.24 8.07
C TYR A 1192 -32.18 -6.52 6.67
N GLY A 1193 -33.47 -6.87 6.60
CA GLY A 1193 -34.16 -7.09 5.34
C GLY A 1193 -34.16 -5.85 4.43
N ASN A 1194 -33.79 -6.03 3.16
CA ASN A 1194 -33.75 -4.98 2.13
C ASN A 1194 -32.82 -3.79 2.43
N LEU A 1195 -31.80 -3.96 3.27
CA LEU A 1195 -30.80 -2.91 3.53
C LEU A 1195 -29.98 -2.58 2.28
N ALA A 1196 -29.91 -1.28 1.95
CA ALA A 1196 -28.92 -0.78 1.01
C ALA A 1196 -27.51 -0.88 1.62
N THR A 1197 -26.48 -0.88 0.76
CA THR A 1197 -25.08 -0.75 1.20
C THR A 1197 -24.91 0.52 2.03
N ASP A 1198 -24.28 0.40 3.21
CA ASP A 1198 -24.11 1.48 4.20
C ASP A 1198 -25.42 2.07 4.74
N GLY A 1199 -26.51 1.28 4.67
CA GLY A 1199 -27.82 1.61 5.20
C GLY A 1199 -27.88 1.60 6.72
N PHE A 1200 -28.81 2.38 7.27
CA PHE A 1200 -29.18 2.32 8.68
C PHE A 1200 -30.27 1.27 8.85
N TRP A 1201 -30.05 0.31 9.74
CA TRP A 1201 -31.12 -0.61 10.12
C TRP A 1201 -32.10 0.08 11.07
N GLY A 1202 -33.40 -0.18 10.87
CA GLY A 1202 -34.46 0.53 11.59
C GLY A 1202 -34.64 1.97 11.12
N LYS A 1203 -34.78 2.19 9.80
CA LYS A 1203 -35.19 3.50 9.28
C LYS A 1203 -36.51 3.91 9.94
N ASP A 1204 -36.60 5.14 10.42
CA ASP A 1204 -37.74 5.67 11.17
C ASP A 1204 -37.99 4.96 12.53
N PHE A 1205 -36.94 4.44 13.18
CA PHE A 1205 -37.02 3.83 14.50
C PHE A 1205 -37.66 4.72 15.56
N LEU A 1206 -38.65 4.18 16.28
CA LEU A 1206 -39.44 4.84 17.33
C LEU A 1206 -40.20 6.10 16.85
N THR A 1207 -40.38 6.31 15.54
CA THR A 1207 -41.13 7.46 15.00
C THR A 1207 -42.62 7.37 15.31
N GLU A 1208 -43.24 6.21 15.07
CA GLU A 1208 -44.69 5.99 15.27
C GLU A 1208 -45.03 5.31 16.61
N GLU A 1209 -44.28 4.28 16.99
CA GLU A 1209 -44.49 3.49 18.21
C GLU A 1209 -43.17 3.04 18.83
N PHE A 1210 -43.18 2.70 20.12
CA PHE A 1210 -42.02 2.08 20.78
C PHE A 1210 -41.97 0.57 20.52
N ALA A 1211 -40.77 -0.02 20.54
CA ALA A 1211 -40.57 -1.46 20.34
C ALA A 1211 -40.98 -2.32 21.56
N THR A 1212 -41.74 -1.74 22.48
CA THR A 1212 -42.35 -2.41 23.64
C THR A 1212 -43.61 -3.19 23.24
N ALA A 1213 -44.01 -4.18 24.03
CA ALA A 1213 -45.24 -4.95 23.78
C ALA A 1213 -46.54 -4.10 23.70
N THR A 1214 -46.59 -2.91 24.32
CA THR A 1214 -47.75 -2.00 24.29
C THR A 1214 -47.67 -0.93 23.20
N GLY A 1215 -46.57 -0.88 22.43
CA GLY A 1215 -46.26 0.22 21.51
C GLY A 1215 -45.94 1.56 22.20
N ARG A 1216 -45.92 1.61 23.54
CA ARG A 1216 -45.74 2.83 24.35
C ARG A 1216 -44.49 2.74 25.23
N GLY A 1217 -43.72 3.82 25.29
CA GLY A 1217 -42.50 3.88 26.09
C GLY A 1217 -42.81 3.92 27.59
N ARG A 1218 -42.08 3.17 28.41
CA ARG A 1218 -42.37 3.06 29.85
C ARG A 1218 -41.38 3.85 30.70
N PHE A 1219 -41.89 4.78 31.51
CA PHE A 1219 -41.06 5.48 32.49
C PHE A 1219 -40.55 4.53 33.56
N SER A 1220 -39.27 4.67 33.91
CA SER A 1220 -38.61 3.88 34.95
C SER A 1220 -38.48 4.66 36.26
N ASN A 1221 -38.79 4.02 37.38
CA ASN A 1221 -38.58 4.56 38.72
C ASN A 1221 -37.16 4.20 39.18
N ILE A 1222 -36.27 5.17 39.19
CA ILE A 1222 -34.84 4.93 39.41
C ILE A 1222 -34.44 5.46 40.79
N THR A 1223 -33.87 4.58 41.62
CA THR A 1223 -33.23 4.98 42.88
C THR A 1223 -31.85 5.56 42.59
N VAL A 1224 -31.58 6.78 43.07
CA VAL A 1224 -30.26 7.41 42.97
C VAL A 1224 -29.28 6.67 43.87
N ASN A 1225 -28.24 6.09 43.27
CA ASN A 1225 -27.09 5.53 43.97
C ASN A 1225 -25.87 6.43 43.69
N LEU A 1226 -25.16 6.84 44.74
CA LEU A 1226 -24.02 7.76 44.69
C LEU A 1226 -22.66 7.04 44.72
N ASP A 1227 -22.66 5.70 44.74
CA ASP A 1227 -21.44 4.90 44.74
C ASP A 1227 -20.77 4.95 43.35
N PRO A 1228 -19.49 5.35 43.26
CA PRO A 1228 -18.78 5.36 41.99
C PRO A 1228 -18.52 3.92 41.50
N MET A 1229 -18.58 3.73 40.18
CA MET A 1229 -18.19 2.45 39.56
C MET A 1229 -16.65 2.27 39.57
N ASN A 1230 -16.19 1.02 39.55
CA ASN A 1230 -14.76 0.73 39.41
C ASN A 1230 -14.28 1.16 38.02
N ALA A 1231 -13.18 1.91 37.99
CA ALA A 1231 -12.64 2.58 36.82
C ALA A 1231 -11.78 1.67 35.91
N GLU A 1232 -11.27 0.54 36.41
CA GLU A 1232 -10.32 -0.28 35.67
C GLU A 1232 -11.01 -1.21 34.68
N LYS A 1233 -10.73 -0.98 33.39
CA LYS A 1233 -11.24 -1.77 32.27
C LYS A 1233 -10.13 -2.59 31.65
N ILE A 1234 -10.40 -3.87 31.39
CA ILE A 1234 -9.40 -4.81 30.90
C ILE A 1234 -9.51 -4.96 29.38
N PRO A 1235 -8.41 -4.74 28.62
CA PRO A 1235 -8.43 -4.94 27.16
C PRO A 1235 -8.19 -6.42 26.81
N TYR A 1236 -9.29 -7.15 26.58
CA TYR A 1236 -9.30 -8.56 26.19
C TYR A 1236 -8.97 -8.84 24.73
N LEU A 1237 -8.75 -7.81 23.90
CA LEU A 1237 -8.42 -7.97 22.49
C LEU A 1237 -6.92 -7.75 22.25
N PHE A 1238 -6.26 -8.67 21.54
CA PHE A 1238 -4.83 -8.54 21.21
C PHE A 1238 -4.52 -7.25 20.45
N SER A 1239 -5.37 -6.83 19.52
CA SER A 1239 -5.18 -5.62 18.72
C SER A 1239 -5.18 -4.34 19.56
N GLU A 1240 -6.05 -4.26 20.58
CA GLU A 1240 -6.05 -3.17 21.57
C GLU A 1240 -4.83 -3.22 22.47
N HIS A 1241 -4.45 -4.42 22.93
CA HIS A 1241 -3.22 -4.61 23.69
C HIS A 1241 -2.01 -4.09 22.93
N TYR A 1242 -1.82 -4.59 21.71
CA TYR A 1242 -0.71 -4.25 20.82
C TYR A 1242 -0.66 -2.74 20.58
N PHE A 1243 -1.81 -2.12 20.30
CA PHE A 1243 -1.87 -0.67 20.12
C PHE A 1243 -1.38 0.05 21.39
N ASN A 1244 -1.90 -0.31 22.56
CA ASN A 1244 -1.55 0.36 23.81
C ASN A 1244 -0.09 0.13 24.24
N THR A 1245 0.44 -1.08 24.09
CA THR A 1245 1.78 -1.45 24.61
C THR A 1245 2.91 -1.28 23.60
N LYS A 1246 2.67 -1.42 22.29
CA LYS A 1246 3.72 -1.27 21.27
C LYS A 1246 3.63 0.03 20.49
N LEU A 1247 2.44 0.58 20.26
CA LEU A 1247 2.28 1.81 19.46
C LEU A 1247 2.14 3.06 20.32
N LYS A 1248 1.20 3.09 21.26
CA LYS A 1248 0.98 4.21 22.19
C LYS A 1248 2.17 4.40 23.13
N ALA A 1249 2.81 3.31 23.57
CA ALA A 1249 4.04 3.39 24.36
C ALA A 1249 5.19 4.12 23.63
N LYS A 1250 5.34 3.92 22.30
CA LYS A 1250 6.33 4.64 21.49
C LYS A 1250 6.07 6.15 21.36
N LEU A 1251 4.84 6.59 21.63
CA LEU A 1251 4.51 8.02 21.67
C LEU A 1251 4.82 8.63 23.05
N ARG A 1252 4.91 7.79 24.10
CA ARG A 1252 5.22 8.20 25.49
C ARG A 1252 6.72 8.17 25.79
N GLN A 1253 7.47 7.28 25.13
CA GLN A 1253 8.94 7.24 25.10
C GLN A 1253 9.48 8.35 24.22
#